data_AF-A0A022RTS5-F1
#
_entry.id   AF-A0A022RTS5-F1
#
_cell.length_a   1.000
_cell.length_b   1.000
_cell.length_c   1.000
_cell.angle_alpha   90.00
_cell.angle_beta   90.00
_cell.angle_gamma   90.00
#
_symmetry.space_group_name_H-M   'P 1'
#
loop_
_entity.id
_entity.type
_entity.pdbx_description
1 polymer ?
#
loop_
_entity_poly.entity_id
_entity_poly.type
_entity_poly.pdbx_seq_one_letter_code
_entity_poly.pdbx_strand_id
1 'polypeptide(L)'
;MYLLKCVVAAGQEHVLGQFGRELENGELEMGRSAIKTALYTLAEMIENWDLNGRGTSHDFKDEDRVALRSLLKMLGEVEQFYDCIGGIIGYQVSVLELLAQSSHEEQTINWSQQINKLLKCQIVEIHPPSVLHLSEASEYASQAALWGIEGLPDLGEIYPLGGSADRLGLVDPETGECLPAAMLPYCGRTLLEGLVRDLQAREFLYFKLYGKQCITPVAIMTSSAKNNHSHITCLCEKLKWFGRGRSSFMLFEQPLVPAVTAEDGDWIVTRPFEPVCKPGGHGVIWKLAHDKGVFKWFRSHARKGATVRQISNVVAATDLTLLALAGIGLRHQKKLGFASCERNAGATEGINVLLEKKNIDGKWAYGLSCIEYTEFDKFGITAGPHSPSSLQGDFPANTNILYVDLPSAELIGSSKNKSSLPGMVLNVKKPITYMDQFGMKHCVSGGRLECTMQNIADNFSNTYSSRCYEGVEDGLDTFIVYNERRKVTSSAKKRRRPADSSLHQTPDGSLLDIMRNAYDLLSHCGITMPKVEGNEEYANSGPPYLILLHPALGPLWEVTRQKFLGGSISKGSELQIEVAEFLWRNVQLDGSLIILAENVVGSTKTNEIGEPILQYGRRCARCKLENVRVVNGGIDWNSEDNLYWKHEVQRFGTLKVILHGNAEFEATDVVIQGNHVFDVPDGHKLKITSGISGLEMKLKPIEDELMDSGTWFWKYKLNGTHVELESVDF
;
A
#
# COMPACT_ATOMS: atom_id res chain seq x y z
N MET A 1 -36.86 -8.85 -8.11
CA MET A 1 -37.85 -7.86 -8.61
C MET A 1 -37.60 -6.45 -8.10
N TYR A 2 -37.47 -6.22 -6.78
CA TYR A 2 -37.10 -4.90 -6.23
C TYR A 2 -35.88 -4.27 -6.92
N LEU A 3 -34.76 -4.98 -7.00
CA LEU A 3 -33.51 -4.49 -7.61
C LEU A 3 -33.67 -4.03 -9.07
N LEU A 4 -34.44 -4.78 -9.88
CA LEU A 4 -34.67 -4.41 -11.28
C LEU A 4 -35.54 -3.16 -11.40
N LYS A 5 -36.51 -2.97 -10.49
CA LYS A 5 -37.28 -1.71 -10.43
C LYS A 5 -36.39 -0.53 -10.09
N CYS A 6 -35.39 -0.71 -9.23
CA CYS A 6 -34.41 0.34 -8.92
C CYS A 6 -33.57 0.73 -10.14
N VAL A 7 -33.15 -0.25 -10.96
CA VAL A 7 -32.43 0.00 -12.22
C VAL A 7 -33.27 0.83 -13.19
N VAL A 8 -34.53 0.46 -13.40
CA VAL A 8 -35.46 1.22 -14.27
C VAL A 8 -35.75 2.60 -13.68
N ALA A 9 -35.93 2.71 -12.36
CA ALA A 9 -36.14 3.99 -11.69
C ALA A 9 -34.91 4.91 -11.76
N ALA A 10 -33.71 4.34 -11.86
CA ALA A 10 -32.46 5.05 -12.10
C ALA A 10 -32.26 5.43 -13.59
N GLY A 11 -33.21 5.12 -14.48
CA GLY A 11 -33.12 5.39 -15.91
C GLY A 11 -32.12 4.50 -16.65
N GLN A 12 -31.87 3.29 -16.13
CA GLN A 12 -30.85 2.37 -16.65
C GLN A 12 -31.50 1.12 -17.28
N GLU A 13 -32.71 1.25 -17.82
CA GLU A 13 -33.47 0.13 -18.41
C GLU A 13 -32.76 -0.56 -19.57
N HIS A 14 -31.86 0.14 -20.30
CA HIS A 14 -31.08 -0.43 -21.40
C HIS A 14 -30.16 -1.57 -20.96
N VAL A 15 -29.79 -1.63 -19.66
CA VAL A 15 -29.02 -2.74 -19.07
C VAL A 15 -29.76 -4.07 -19.21
N LEU A 16 -31.09 -4.04 -19.29
CA LEU A 16 -31.91 -5.23 -19.47
C LEU A 16 -31.98 -5.69 -20.94
N GLY A 17 -31.46 -4.91 -21.89
CA GLY A 17 -31.51 -5.17 -23.33
C GLY A 17 -32.74 -4.54 -24.01
N GLN A 18 -32.67 -4.39 -25.34
CA GLN A 18 -33.82 -3.99 -26.14
C GLN A 18 -34.75 -5.19 -26.36
N PHE A 19 -35.84 -5.26 -25.60
CA PHE A 19 -36.97 -6.13 -25.94
C PHE A 19 -37.97 -5.36 -26.80
N GLY A 20 -37.53 -4.98 -28.00
CA GLY A 20 -38.43 -4.47 -29.02
C GLY A 20 -39.05 -5.66 -29.76
N ARG A 21 -40.39 -5.79 -29.74
CA ARG A 21 -41.07 -6.59 -30.76
C ARG A 21 -40.71 -6.01 -32.13
N GLU A 22 -39.94 -6.75 -32.93
CA GLU A 22 -40.09 -6.64 -34.38
C GLU A 22 -41.49 -7.14 -34.71
N LEU A 23 -42.44 -6.21 -34.87
CA LEU A 23 -43.65 -6.51 -35.63
C LEU A 23 -43.21 -6.71 -37.09
N GLU A 24 -43.77 -7.71 -37.76
CA GLU A 24 -43.45 -8.16 -39.13
C GLU A 24 -43.48 -7.08 -40.24
N ASN A 25 -43.70 -5.80 -39.91
CA ASN A 25 -43.84 -4.70 -40.85
C ASN A 25 -42.80 -3.56 -40.70
N GLY A 26 -41.79 -3.67 -39.84
CA GLY A 26 -40.65 -2.73 -39.86
C GLY A 26 -40.92 -1.28 -39.41
N GLU A 27 -42.05 -0.99 -38.77
CA GLU A 27 -42.31 0.31 -38.15
C GLU A 27 -41.90 0.32 -36.66
N LEU A 28 -40.98 1.21 -36.31
CA LEU A 28 -40.60 1.49 -34.93
C LEU A 28 -41.68 2.36 -34.27
N GLU A 29 -42.47 1.81 -33.35
CA GLU A 29 -43.47 2.57 -32.56
C GLU A 29 -42.73 3.55 -31.60
N MET A 30 -42.31 4.71 -32.11
CA MET A 30 -41.86 5.84 -31.30
C MET A 30 -43.08 6.46 -30.58
N GLY A 31 -43.40 5.96 -29.38
CA GLY A 31 -44.50 6.55 -28.60
C GLY A 31 -44.88 5.93 -27.27
N ARG A 32 -44.29 4.79 -26.85
CA ARG A 32 -44.54 4.24 -25.51
C ARG A 32 -43.50 4.77 -24.53
N SER A 33 -43.96 5.37 -23.43
CA SER A 33 -43.12 5.75 -22.28
C SER A 33 -42.14 4.61 -21.95
N ALA A 34 -40.83 4.87 -21.96
CA ALA A 34 -39.79 3.87 -21.71
C ALA A 34 -40.03 3.07 -20.41
N ILE A 35 -40.60 3.74 -19.39
CA ILE A 35 -41.06 3.13 -18.13
C ILE A 35 -42.14 2.08 -18.36
N LYS A 36 -43.12 2.35 -19.22
CA LYS A 36 -44.21 1.41 -19.54
C LYS A 36 -43.66 0.18 -20.26
N THR A 37 -42.73 0.37 -21.20
CA THR A 37 -42.03 -0.72 -21.89
C THR A 37 -41.20 -1.55 -20.91
N ALA A 38 -40.39 -0.91 -20.06
CA ALA A 38 -39.57 -1.60 -19.05
C ALA A 38 -40.42 -2.36 -18.02
N LEU A 39 -41.58 -1.83 -17.61
CA LEU A 39 -42.54 -2.53 -16.74
C LEU A 39 -43.19 -3.74 -17.44
N TYR A 40 -43.50 -3.65 -18.74
CA TYR A 40 -43.97 -4.81 -19.51
C TYR A 40 -42.88 -5.85 -19.71
N THR A 41 -41.64 -5.44 -19.99
CA THR A 41 -40.48 -6.35 -20.03
C THR A 41 -40.28 -7.06 -18.70
N LEU A 42 -40.39 -6.34 -17.58
CA LEU A 42 -40.33 -6.93 -16.25
C LEU A 42 -41.49 -7.91 -16.00
N ALA A 43 -42.70 -7.61 -16.47
CA ALA A 43 -43.85 -8.50 -16.37
C ALA A 43 -43.67 -9.76 -17.22
N GLU A 44 -43.18 -9.64 -18.46
CA GLU A 44 -42.88 -10.76 -19.35
C GLU A 44 -41.75 -11.65 -18.80
N MET A 45 -40.72 -11.06 -18.17
CA MET A 45 -39.69 -11.81 -17.46
C MET A 45 -40.24 -12.60 -16.26
N ILE A 46 -41.26 -12.09 -15.57
CA ILE A 46 -41.92 -12.78 -14.44
C ILE A 46 -42.81 -13.92 -14.97
N GLU A 47 -43.63 -13.65 -15.99
CA GLU A 47 -44.53 -14.64 -16.59
C GLU A 47 -43.77 -15.83 -17.19
N ASN A 48 -42.60 -15.59 -17.78
CA ASN A 48 -41.72 -16.63 -18.30
C ASN A 48 -40.92 -17.39 -17.23
N TRP A 49 -40.94 -16.95 -15.96
CA TRP A 49 -40.24 -17.60 -14.84
C TRP A 49 -41.14 -18.62 -14.12
N ASP A 50 -42.44 -18.35 -14.00
CA ASP A 50 -43.39 -19.17 -13.24
C ASP A 50 -43.89 -20.43 -13.99
N LEU A 51 -43.59 -20.58 -15.28
CA LEU A 51 -44.02 -21.75 -16.06
C LEU A 51 -42.98 -22.87 -16.01
N ASN A 52 -43.17 -23.78 -15.06
CA ASN A 52 -42.56 -25.11 -15.06
C ASN A 52 -42.70 -25.77 -16.44
N GLY A 53 -41.56 -25.92 -17.11
CA GLY A 53 -41.27 -26.79 -18.23
C GLY A 53 -42.46 -27.36 -19.00
N ARG A 54 -42.97 -26.59 -19.98
CA ARG A 54 -43.58 -27.02 -21.24
C ARG A 54 -44.53 -25.93 -21.72
N GLY A 55 -44.00 -25.04 -22.54
CA GLY A 55 -44.78 -24.06 -23.28
C GLY A 55 -43.88 -23.37 -24.27
N THR A 56 -44.24 -23.45 -25.55
CA THR A 56 -43.58 -22.82 -26.69
C THR A 56 -43.29 -21.34 -26.41
N SER A 57 -42.05 -21.02 -26.07
CA SER A 57 -41.61 -19.69 -25.67
C SER A 57 -40.32 -19.33 -26.40
N HIS A 58 -40.06 -18.04 -26.59
CA HIS A 58 -38.70 -17.57 -26.81
C HIS A 58 -37.89 -17.99 -25.58
N ASP A 59 -37.26 -19.16 -25.65
CA ASP A 59 -36.45 -19.72 -24.57
C ASP A 59 -35.37 -18.70 -24.18
N PHE A 60 -35.47 -18.15 -22.97
CA PHE A 60 -34.37 -17.46 -22.31
C PHE A 60 -33.19 -18.43 -22.33
N LYS A 61 -32.13 -18.12 -23.09
CA LYS A 61 -30.97 -19.00 -23.19
C LYS A 61 -30.37 -19.18 -21.79
N ASP A 62 -29.81 -20.35 -21.50
CA ASP A 62 -29.19 -20.62 -20.20
C ASP A 62 -28.10 -19.59 -19.86
N GLU A 63 -27.42 -19.05 -20.87
CA GLU A 63 -26.46 -17.94 -20.75
C GLU A 63 -27.10 -16.66 -20.20
N ASP A 64 -28.29 -16.28 -20.68
CA ASP A 64 -29.00 -15.08 -20.22
C ASP A 64 -29.49 -15.24 -18.77
N ARG A 65 -29.86 -16.47 -18.38
CA ARG A 65 -30.20 -16.79 -16.98
C ARG A 65 -29.00 -16.66 -16.06
N VAL A 66 -27.82 -17.09 -16.50
CA VAL A 66 -26.57 -16.93 -15.75
C VAL A 66 -26.19 -15.45 -15.66
N ALA A 67 -26.27 -14.71 -16.77
CA ALA A 67 -25.98 -13.27 -16.80
C ALA A 67 -26.92 -12.47 -15.90
N LEU A 68 -28.23 -12.74 -15.94
CA LEU A 68 -29.22 -12.11 -15.06
C LEU A 68 -28.96 -12.41 -13.58
N ARG A 69 -28.58 -13.64 -13.22
CA ARG A 69 -28.21 -13.98 -11.83
C ARG A 69 -26.98 -13.19 -11.37
N SER A 70 -25.98 -13.05 -12.24
CA SER A 70 -24.79 -12.23 -11.98
C SER A 70 -25.15 -10.76 -11.82
N LEU A 71 -26.03 -10.21 -12.68
CA LEU A 71 -26.56 -8.86 -12.54
C LEU A 71 -27.26 -8.67 -11.20
N LEU A 72 -28.19 -9.54 -10.84
CA LEU A 72 -28.95 -9.45 -9.60
C LEU A 72 -28.05 -9.51 -8.36
N LYS A 73 -26.98 -10.30 -8.40
CA LYS A 73 -25.97 -10.34 -7.35
C LYS A 73 -25.26 -8.98 -7.23
N MET A 74 -24.76 -8.44 -8.34
CA MET A 74 -24.10 -7.13 -8.36
C MET A 74 -25.03 -6.02 -7.87
N LEU A 75 -26.26 -5.97 -8.36
CA LEU A 75 -27.26 -4.99 -7.93
C LEU A 75 -27.56 -5.09 -6.44
N GLY A 76 -27.64 -6.32 -5.89
CA GLY A 76 -27.84 -6.53 -4.45
C GLY A 76 -26.68 -6.00 -3.61
N GLU A 77 -25.44 -6.19 -4.08
CA GLU A 77 -24.24 -5.65 -3.44
C GLU A 77 -24.21 -4.13 -3.46
N VAL A 78 -24.52 -3.50 -4.60
CA VAL A 78 -24.59 -2.03 -4.73
C VAL A 78 -25.70 -1.45 -3.87
N GLU A 79 -26.91 -2.04 -3.92
CA GLU A 79 -28.06 -1.60 -3.13
C GLU A 79 -27.77 -1.64 -1.62
N GLN A 80 -27.17 -2.73 -1.14
CA GLN A 80 -26.83 -2.88 0.27
C GLN A 80 -25.68 -1.97 0.68
N PHE A 81 -24.62 -1.88 -0.13
CA PHE A 81 -23.42 -1.14 0.25
C PHE A 81 -23.57 0.38 0.10
N TYR A 82 -24.34 0.86 -0.87
CA TYR A 82 -24.59 2.29 -1.06
C TYR A 82 -25.89 2.75 -0.38
N ASP A 83 -26.43 1.97 0.57
CA ASP A 83 -27.64 2.30 1.34
C ASP A 83 -27.56 3.68 2.03
N CYS A 84 -26.37 4.05 2.51
CA CYS A 84 -26.04 5.34 3.11
C CYS A 84 -26.27 6.55 2.20
N ILE A 85 -26.36 6.34 0.88
CA ILE A 85 -26.70 7.38 -0.10
C ILE A 85 -28.00 7.11 -0.86
N GLY A 86 -28.71 6.01 -0.55
CA GLY A 86 -29.97 5.63 -1.20
C GLY A 86 -29.87 4.45 -2.17
N GLY A 87 -28.88 3.57 -2.00
CA GLY A 87 -28.73 2.34 -2.79
C GLY A 87 -28.42 2.64 -4.27
N ILE A 88 -28.99 1.84 -5.18
CA ILE A 88 -28.79 1.98 -6.63
C ILE A 88 -29.23 3.37 -7.13
N ILE A 89 -30.36 3.87 -6.66
CA ILE A 89 -30.88 5.18 -7.06
C ILE A 89 -29.97 6.28 -6.54
N GLY A 90 -29.56 6.19 -5.28
CA GLY A 90 -28.62 7.11 -4.65
C GLY A 90 -27.26 7.19 -5.35
N TYR A 91 -26.76 6.02 -5.77
CA TYR A 91 -25.55 5.91 -6.58
C TYR A 91 -25.70 6.67 -7.90
N GLN A 92 -26.77 6.42 -8.65
CA GLN A 92 -26.99 7.09 -9.93
C GLN A 92 -27.17 8.60 -9.78
N VAL A 93 -27.92 9.05 -8.78
CA VAL A 93 -28.07 10.49 -8.49
C VAL A 93 -26.72 11.12 -8.19
N SER A 94 -25.88 10.47 -7.39
CA SER A 94 -24.53 10.98 -7.06
C SER A 94 -23.63 11.06 -8.30
N VAL A 95 -23.73 10.10 -9.21
CA VAL A 95 -23.04 10.14 -10.51
C VAL A 95 -23.48 11.36 -11.33
N LEU A 96 -24.79 11.55 -11.49
CA LEU A 96 -25.34 12.66 -12.27
C LEU A 96 -25.01 14.02 -11.65
N GLU A 97 -25.04 14.13 -10.32
CA GLU A 97 -24.59 15.33 -9.60
C GLU A 97 -23.13 15.67 -9.92
N LEU A 98 -22.23 14.67 -9.93
CA LEU A 98 -20.81 14.87 -10.23
C LEU A 98 -20.55 15.16 -11.72
N LEU A 99 -21.29 14.54 -12.64
CA LEU A 99 -21.22 14.86 -14.07
C LEU A 99 -21.64 16.30 -14.34
N ALA A 100 -22.79 16.72 -13.79
CA ALA A 100 -23.28 18.09 -13.92
C ALA A 100 -22.26 19.12 -13.39
N GLN A 101 -21.55 18.80 -12.30
CA GLN A 101 -20.48 19.65 -11.77
C GLN A 101 -19.30 19.77 -12.73
N SER A 102 -18.92 18.68 -13.42
CA SER A 102 -17.80 18.68 -14.37
C SER A 102 -18.09 19.47 -15.66
N SER A 103 -19.36 19.54 -16.08
CA SER A 103 -19.77 20.28 -17.29
C SER A 103 -19.82 21.80 -17.11
N HIS A 104 -19.79 22.31 -15.87
CA HIS A 104 -19.89 23.73 -15.53
C HIS A 104 -18.52 24.40 -15.21
N GLU A 105 -17.41 23.74 -15.54
CA GLU A 105 -16.03 24.18 -15.25
C GLU A 105 -15.60 25.53 -15.92
N GLU A 106 -16.45 26.20 -16.72
CA GLU A 106 -16.17 27.52 -17.30
C GLU A 106 -16.61 28.73 -16.44
N GLN A 107 -17.27 28.57 -15.29
CA GLN A 107 -17.69 29.72 -14.45
C GLN A 107 -17.26 29.60 -12.99
N THR A 108 -16.13 30.26 -12.68
CA THR A 108 -15.32 30.18 -11.45
C THR A 108 -15.92 30.82 -10.19
N ILE A 109 -17.24 30.98 -10.04
CA ILE A 109 -17.80 31.84 -8.97
C ILE A 109 -18.86 31.14 -8.08
N ASN A 110 -19.50 30.05 -8.52
CA ASN A 110 -20.60 29.42 -7.77
C ASN A 110 -20.22 28.18 -6.93
N TRP A 111 -18.94 27.83 -6.86
CA TRP A 111 -18.45 26.61 -6.20
C TRP A 111 -18.70 26.60 -4.68
N SER A 112 -18.58 27.76 -4.03
CA SER A 112 -18.78 27.89 -2.59
C SER A 112 -20.27 27.70 -2.21
N GLN A 113 -21.21 28.31 -2.92
CA GLN A 113 -22.60 28.39 -2.42
C GLN A 113 -23.36 27.06 -2.40
N GLN A 114 -23.07 26.10 -3.28
CA GLN A 114 -23.81 24.83 -3.38
C GLN A 114 -23.28 23.74 -2.43
N ILE A 115 -21.97 23.58 -2.31
CA ILE A 115 -21.34 22.68 -1.33
C ILE A 115 -21.65 23.15 0.10
N ASN A 116 -21.67 24.48 0.32
CA ASN A 116 -21.97 25.06 1.62
C ASN A 116 -23.39 24.78 2.12
N LYS A 117 -24.34 24.55 1.20
CA LYS A 117 -25.73 24.24 1.54
C LYS A 117 -25.91 22.79 2.03
N LEU A 118 -25.01 21.88 1.63
CA LEU A 118 -25.03 20.46 1.97
C LEU A 118 -24.16 20.13 3.20
N LEU A 119 -23.01 20.79 3.37
CA LEU A 119 -22.06 20.53 4.47
C LEU A 119 -22.35 21.33 5.76
N LYS A 120 -23.37 22.18 5.79
CA LYS A 120 -23.67 23.09 6.92
C LYS A 120 -22.50 24.01 7.30
N CYS A 121 -21.55 24.25 6.41
CA CYS A 121 -20.41 25.12 6.65
C CYS A 121 -19.93 25.75 5.34
N GLN A 122 -19.27 26.90 5.43
CA GLN A 122 -18.62 27.58 4.32
C GLN A 122 -17.12 27.39 4.38
N ILE A 123 -16.51 26.78 3.36
CA ILE A 123 -15.05 26.82 3.20
C ILE A 123 -14.69 28.29 2.98
N VAL A 124 -13.84 28.82 3.86
CA VAL A 124 -13.40 30.22 3.82
C VAL A 124 -12.04 30.30 3.13
N GLU A 125 -11.08 29.49 3.56
CA GLU A 125 -9.70 29.59 3.09
C GLU A 125 -8.95 28.24 3.20
N ILE A 126 -7.88 28.09 2.41
CA ILE A 126 -7.02 26.91 2.37
C ILE A 126 -5.60 27.37 2.68
N HIS A 127 -5.01 26.82 3.73
CA HIS A 127 -3.67 27.21 4.21
C HIS A 127 -2.67 26.06 4.12
N PRO A 128 -1.39 26.33 3.85
CA PRO A 128 -0.34 25.33 4.02
C PRO A 128 -0.31 24.91 5.50
N PRO A 129 -0.33 23.60 5.81
CA PRO A 129 -0.33 23.15 7.19
C PRO A 129 1.06 23.34 7.81
N SER A 130 1.13 23.66 9.10
CA SER A 130 2.38 23.56 9.85
C SER A 130 2.85 22.10 9.89
N VAL A 131 4.11 21.88 9.51
CA VAL A 131 4.70 20.53 9.39
C VAL A 131 5.74 20.26 10.46
N LEU A 132 5.65 19.09 11.09
CA LEU A 132 6.72 18.57 11.92
C LEU A 132 7.77 17.86 11.03
N HIS A 133 8.88 18.54 10.74
CA HIS A 133 9.98 17.95 9.98
C HIS A 133 10.85 17.05 10.85
N LEU A 134 10.76 15.72 10.65
CA LEU A 134 11.40 14.73 11.53
C LEU A 134 12.94 14.80 11.53
N SER A 135 13.56 15.22 10.41
CA SER A 135 15.02 15.39 10.36
C SER A 135 15.52 16.66 11.07
N GLU A 136 14.66 17.65 11.31
CA GLU A 136 15.02 18.89 12.01
C GLU A 136 14.83 18.76 13.53
N ALA A 137 13.83 17.99 13.94
CA ALA A 137 13.52 17.70 15.34
C ALA A 137 13.96 16.28 15.75
N SER A 138 15.26 15.97 15.62
CA SER A 138 15.79 14.59 15.75
C SER A 138 15.44 13.91 17.08
N GLU A 139 15.54 14.62 18.21
CA GLU A 139 15.19 14.09 19.54
C GLU A 139 13.71 13.76 19.64
N TYR A 140 12.85 14.66 19.17
CA TYR A 140 11.40 14.42 19.17
C TYR A 140 11.02 13.30 18.20
N ALA A 141 11.68 13.22 17.03
CA ALA A 141 11.46 12.15 16.07
C ALA A 141 11.84 10.77 16.65
N SER A 142 12.96 10.69 17.36
CA SER A 142 13.38 9.51 18.11
C SER A 142 12.36 9.15 19.20
N GLN A 143 11.95 10.13 20.01
CA GLN A 143 10.92 9.95 21.04
C GLN A 143 9.58 9.47 20.47
N ALA A 144 9.14 10.07 19.36
CA ALA A 144 7.90 9.71 18.67
C ALA A 144 7.96 8.28 18.12
N ALA A 145 9.10 7.89 17.54
CA ALA A 145 9.31 6.51 17.08
C ALA A 145 9.28 5.52 18.25
N LEU A 146 9.86 5.88 19.40
CA LEU A 146 9.80 5.07 20.62
C LEU A 146 8.35 4.90 21.12
N TRP A 147 7.54 5.96 21.14
CA TRP A 147 6.10 5.83 21.42
C TRP A 147 5.38 4.91 20.43
N GLY A 148 5.79 4.93 19.16
CA GLY A 148 5.28 4.02 18.14
C GLY A 148 5.62 2.57 18.45
N ILE A 149 6.85 2.31 18.91
CA ILE A 149 7.30 0.97 19.30
C ILE A 149 6.56 0.52 20.56
N GLU A 150 6.53 1.34 21.62
CA GLU A 150 5.75 1.08 22.85
C GLU A 150 4.28 0.79 22.55
N GLY A 151 3.72 1.52 21.59
CA GLY A 151 2.33 1.44 21.16
C GLY A 151 2.01 0.30 20.20
N LEU A 152 2.96 -0.50 19.73
CA LEU A 152 2.70 -1.62 18.81
C LEU A 152 1.59 -2.58 19.28
N PRO A 153 1.47 -2.94 20.58
CA PRO A 153 0.34 -3.72 21.09
C PRO A 153 -1.03 -3.03 20.98
N ASP A 154 -1.07 -1.72 20.79
CA ASP A 154 -2.32 -0.97 20.58
C ASP A 154 -2.61 -0.73 19.09
N LEU A 155 -1.74 -1.18 18.17
CA LEU A 155 -1.85 -0.93 16.73
C LEU A 155 -2.37 -2.13 15.94
N GLY A 156 -3.08 -1.83 14.85
CA GLY A 156 -3.32 -2.73 13.72
C GLY A 156 -2.73 -2.17 12.43
N GLU A 157 -2.85 -2.94 11.35
CA GLU A 157 -2.50 -2.51 9.99
C GLU A 157 -3.70 -2.65 9.05
N ILE A 158 -3.90 -1.68 8.16
CA ILE A 158 -4.94 -1.72 7.13
C ILE A 158 -4.30 -1.53 5.75
N TYR A 159 -4.45 -2.53 4.87
CA TYR A 159 -3.85 -2.52 3.54
C TYR A 159 -4.92 -2.49 2.42
N PRO A 160 -5.10 -1.37 1.72
CA PRO A 160 -5.94 -1.29 0.53
C PRO A 160 -5.26 -1.94 -0.69
N LEU A 161 -5.62 -3.19 -1.01
CA LEU A 161 -5.04 -4.02 -2.08
C LEU A 161 -5.97 -4.31 -3.27
N GLY A 162 -7.10 -3.61 -3.39
CA GLY A 162 -8.09 -3.83 -4.46
C GLY A 162 -7.69 -3.38 -5.88
N GLY A 163 -6.41 -3.09 -6.13
CA GLY A 163 -5.92 -2.64 -7.43
C GLY A 163 -5.23 -3.74 -8.23
N SER A 164 -5.41 -3.75 -9.54
CA SER A 164 -4.62 -4.57 -10.47
C SER A 164 -3.33 -3.87 -10.89
N ALA A 165 -2.35 -4.64 -11.34
CA ALA A 165 -1.05 -4.16 -11.79
C ALA A 165 -1.01 -3.82 -13.29
N ASP A 166 -2.13 -3.37 -13.87
CA ASP A 166 -2.27 -3.13 -15.32
C ASP A 166 -1.17 -2.20 -15.87
N ARG A 167 -0.86 -1.13 -15.12
CA ARG A 167 0.17 -0.16 -15.51
C ARG A 167 1.59 -0.69 -15.45
N LEU A 168 1.81 -1.79 -14.73
CA LEU A 168 3.07 -2.52 -14.68
C LEU A 168 3.15 -3.59 -15.78
N GLY A 169 2.02 -3.94 -16.41
CA GLY A 169 1.93 -5.04 -17.37
C GLY A 169 2.16 -6.40 -16.73
N LEU A 170 1.89 -6.54 -15.43
CA LEU A 170 2.01 -7.81 -14.72
C LEU A 170 0.78 -8.66 -15.00
N VAL A 171 1.02 -9.79 -15.67
CA VAL A 171 -0.02 -10.73 -16.09
C VAL A 171 0.36 -12.15 -15.66
N ASP A 172 -0.66 -12.98 -15.49
CA ASP A 172 -0.51 -14.41 -15.33
C ASP A 172 0.02 -15.00 -16.66
N PRO A 173 1.12 -15.79 -16.63
CA PRO A 173 1.71 -16.33 -17.85
C PRO A 173 0.85 -17.42 -18.51
N GLU A 174 -0.03 -18.09 -17.76
CA GLU A 174 -0.89 -19.16 -18.28
C GLU A 174 -2.20 -18.58 -18.85
N THR A 175 -2.83 -17.65 -18.13
CA THR A 175 -4.14 -17.11 -18.53
C THR A 175 -4.05 -15.79 -19.30
N GLY A 176 -2.95 -15.05 -19.17
CA GLY A 176 -2.81 -13.69 -19.69
C GLY A 176 -3.58 -12.63 -18.91
N GLU A 177 -4.30 -12.99 -17.84
CA GLU A 177 -5.05 -12.05 -17.00
C GLU A 177 -4.12 -11.17 -16.16
N CYS A 178 -4.53 -9.91 -15.90
CA CYS A 178 -3.71 -9.02 -15.07
C CYS A 178 -3.73 -9.45 -13.59
N LEU A 179 -2.55 -9.51 -12.98
CA LEU A 179 -2.41 -9.89 -11.57
C LEU A 179 -2.51 -8.68 -10.62
N PRO A 180 -2.80 -8.90 -9.32
CA PRO A 180 -2.67 -7.87 -8.29
C PRO A 180 -1.25 -7.31 -8.17
N ALA A 181 -1.13 -6.01 -7.87
CA ALA A 181 0.18 -5.39 -7.63
C ALA A 181 0.94 -6.03 -6.47
N ALA A 182 0.22 -6.56 -5.48
CA ALA A 182 0.81 -7.28 -4.35
C ALA A 182 1.67 -8.49 -4.76
N MET A 183 1.43 -9.07 -5.93
CA MET A 183 2.16 -10.21 -6.49
C MET A 183 3.40 -9.81 -7.30
N LEU A 184 3.64 -8.52 -7.53
CA LEU A 184 4.80 -8.06 -8.29
C LEU A 184 6.10 -8.57 -7.64
N PRO A 185 6.92 -9.36 -8.37
CA PRO A 185 8.26 -9.72 -7.91
C PRO A 185 9.13 -8.47 -7.83
N TYR A 186 9.74 -8.23 -6.69
CA TYR A 186 10.51 -7.03 -6.39
C TYR A 186 11.61 -7.38 -5.39
N CYS A 187 12.87 -7.17 -5.78
CA CYS A 187 14.05 -7.54 -5.01
C CYS A 187 14.02 -8.99 -4.49
N GLY A 188 13.62 -9.94 -5.33
CA GLY A 188 13.56 -11.37 -5.04
C GLY A 188 12.32 -11.85 -4.27
N ARG A 189 11.37 -10.97 -3.94
CA ARG A 189 10.14 -11.30 -3.18
C ARG A 189 8.91 -10.59 -3.74
N THR A 190 7.71 -11.02 -3.40
CA THR A 190 6.52 -10.22 -3.75
C THR A 190 6.44 -8.92 -2.94
N LEU A 191 5.77 -7.89 -3.45
CA LEU A 191 5.55 -6.66 -2.66
C LEU A 191 4.82 -6.95 -1.33
N LEU A 192 3.90 -7.93 -1.32
CA LEU A 192 3.20 -8.32 -0.09
C LEU A 192 4.15 -8.92 0.97
N GLU A 193 5.09 -9.76 0.54
CA GLU A 193 6.13 -10.26 1.45
C GLU A 193 6.96 -9.12 2.04
N GLY A 194 7.38 -8.15 1.22
CA GLY A 194 8.12 -6.97 1.69
C GLY A 194 7.35 -6.22 2.78
N LEU A 195 6.08 -5.93 2.51
CA LEU A 195 5.20 -5.20 3.43
C LEU A 195 5.04 -5.91 4.80
N VAL A 196 4.90 -7.24 4.78
CA VAL A 196 4.76 -8.04 6.02
C VAL A 196 6.10 -8.19 6.74
N ARG A 197 7.22 -8.28 6.03
CA ARG A 197 8.56 -8.36 6.63
C ARG A 197 8.92 -7.08 7.38
N ASP A 198 8.54 -5.92 6.86
CA ASP A 198 8.71 -4.63 7.56
C ASP A 198 7.92 -4.59 8.87
N LEU A 199 6.69 -5.15 8.87
CA LEU A 199 5.89 -5.29 10.09
C LEU A 199 6.55 -6.22 11.10
N GLN A 200 7.01 -7.39 10.65
CA GLN A 200 7.71 -8.35 11.50
C GLN A 200 9.00 -7.77 12.09
N ALA A 201 9.70 -6.89 11.37
CA ALA A 201 10.89 -6.22 11.88
C ALA A 201 10.58 -5.25 13.03
N ARG A 202 9.47 -4.50 12.94
CA ARG A 202 8.99 -3.63 14.04
C ARG A 202 8.59 -4.45 15.27
N GLU A 203 7.87 -5.54 15.06
CA GLU A 203 7.50 -6.46 16.14
C GLU A 203 8.71 -7.15 16.77
N PHE A 204 9.71 -7.50 15.96
CA PHE A 204 10.97 -8.03 16.46
C PHE A 204 11.73 -6.99 17.28
N LEU A 205 11.78 -5.72 16.85
CA LEU A 205 12.38 -4.66 17.67
C LEU A 205 11.65 -4.50 19.01
N TYR A 206 10.31 -4.52 19.01
CA TYR A 206 9.52 -4.53 20.24
C TYR A 206 9.88 -5.72 21.15
N PHE A 207 9.98 -6.92 20.59
CA PHE A 207 10.42 -8.11 21.32
C PHE A 207 11.82 -7.93 21.92
N LYS A 208 12.77 -7.37 21.17
CA LYS A 208 14.15 -7.16 21.64
C LYS A 208 14.22 -6.14 22.78
N LEU A 209 13.35 -5.13 22.80
CA LEU A 209 13.30 -4.10 23.85
C LEU A 209 12.53 -4.56 25.09
N TYR A 210 11.39 -5.25 24.92
CA TYR A 210 10.46 -5.54 26.02
C TYR A 210 10.37 -7.02 26.41
N GLY A 211 11.04 -7.92 25.68
CA GLY A 211 11.01 -9.36 25.92
C GLY A 211 9.64 -10.01 25.68
N LYS A 212 8.72 -9.31 25.00
CA LYS A 212 7.34 -9.77 24.74
C LYS A 212 7.08 -9.80 23.24
N GLN A 213 6.53 -10.89 22.75
CA GLN A 213 6.08 -10.98 21.36
C GLN A 213 4.72 -10.30 21.22
N CYS A 214 4.62 -9.39 20.24
CA CYS A 214 3.36 -8.80 19.81
C CYS A 214 3.11 -9.22 18.36
N ILE A 215 1.91 -9.74 18.08
CA ILE A 215 1.42 -9.99 16.72
C ILE A 215 0.36 -8.94 16.39
N THR A 216 0.72 -8.03 15.50
CA THR A 216 -0.11 -6.94 14.99
C THR A 216 -1.12 -7.52 13.98
N PRO A 217 -2.43 -7.34 14.20
CA PRO A 217 -3.45 -7.81 13.28
C PRO A 217 -3.44 -6.99 11.98
N VAL A 218 -3.65 -7.66 10.85
CA VAL A 218 -3.60 -7.06 9.52
C VAL A 218 -4.95 -7.23 8.81
N ALA A 219 -5.61 -6.12 8.51
CA ALA A 219 -6.82 -6.09 7.70
C ALA A 219 -6.46 -5.75 6.25
N ILE A 220 -6.94 -6.53 5.28
CA ILE A 220 -6.61 -6.36 3.86
C ILE A 220 -7.91 -6.16 3.07
N MET A 221 -8.07 -4.98 2.47
CA MET A 221 -9.18 -4.72 1.55
C MET A 221 -8.81 -5.19 0.14
N THR A 222 -9.60 -6.07 -0.46
CA THR A 222 -9.38 -6.60 -1.83
C THR A 222 -10.51 -6.17 -2.77
N SER A 223 -10.54 -6.72 -3.99
CA SER A 223 -11.68 -6.61 -4.92
C SER A 223 -11.94 -7.94 -5.64
N SER A 224 -13.14 -8.11 -6.21
CA SER A 224 -13.44 -9.23 -7.12
C SER A 224 -12.92 -8.97 -8.55
N ALA A 225 -12.60 -7.72 -8.88
CA ALA A 225 -12.05 -7.37 -10.18
C ALA A 225 -10.78 -8.18 -10.47
N LYS A 226 -10.79 -8.88 -11.62
CA LYS A 226 -9.67 -9.71 -12.11
C LYS A 226 -9.18 -10.72 -11.05
N ASN A 227 -10.12 -11.38 -10.37
CA ASN A 227 -9.83 -12.43 -9.37
C ASN A 227 -8.90 -11.98 -8.22
N ASN A 228 -8.81 -10.67 -7.94
CA ASN A 228 -7.85 -10.12 -6.99
C ASN A 228 -7.97 -10.74 -5.59
N HIS A 229 -9.17 -10.87 -5.03
CA HIS A 229 -9.37 -11.50 -3.71
C HIS A 229 -8.78 -12.92 -3.63
N SER A 230 -9.07 -13.76 -4.63
CA SER A 230 -8.58 -15.14 -4.70
C SER A 230 -7.06 -15.20 -4.84
N HIS A 231 -6.47 -14.36 -5.69
CA HIS A 231 -5.02 -14.29 -5.85
C HIS A 231 -4.30 -13.87 -4.56
N ILE A 232 -4.81 -12.86 -3.85
CA ILE A 232 -4.24 -12.43 -2.57
C ILE A 232 -4.37 -13.52 -1.50
N THR A 233 -5.52 -14.18 -1.43
CA THR A 233 -5.76 -15.28 -0.48
C THR A 233 -4.81 -16.44 -0.73
N CYS A 234 -4.70 -16.88 -1.99
CA CYS A 234 -3.78 -17.94 -2.42
C CYS A 234 -2.31 -17.58 -2.14
N LEU A 235 -1.92 -16.32 -2.36
CA LEU A 235 -0.57 -15.86 -2.03
C LEU A 235 -0.29 -15.97 -0.52
N CYS A 236 -1.22 -15.52 0.33
CA CYS A 236 -1.10 -15.65 1.79
C CYS A 236 -0.99 -17.12 2.22
N GLU A 237 -1.82 -18.01 1.66
CA GLU A 237 -1.80 -19.45 1.95
C GLU A 237 -0.50 -20.12 1.51
N LYS A 238 -0.05 -19.84 0.28
CA LYS A 238 1.23 -20.34 -0.27
C LYS A 238 2.41 -19.94 0.61
N LEU A 239 2.37 -18.73 1.17
CA LEU A 239 3.38 -18.20 2.07
C LEU A 239 3.10 -18.51 3.55
N LYS A 240 2.17 -19.43 3.84
CA LYS A 240 1.81 -19.89 5.19
C LYS A 240 1.49 -18.75 6.15
N TRP A 241 0.75 -17.75 5.66
CA TRP A 241 0.40 -16.53 6.38
C TRP A 241 1.62 -15.83 6.99
N PHE A 242 2.77 -15.93 6.30
CA PHE A 242 4.06 -15.33 6.68
C PHE A 242 4.54 -15.76 8.08
N GLY A 243 4.09 -16.93 8.56
CA GLY A 243 4.37 -17.40 9.92
C GLY A 243 3.64 -16.60 11.00
N ARG A 244 2.53 -15.91 10.69
CA ARG A 244 1.76 -15.11 11.66
C ARG A 244 0.43 -15.77 12.06
N GLY A 245 0.03 -16.82 11.32
CA GLY A 245 -1.24 -17.52 11.49
C GLY A 245 -2.37 -16.90 10.68
N ARG A 246 -3.37 -17.70 10.29
CA ARG A 246 -4.53 -17.20 9.53
C ARG A 246 -5.33 -16.18 10.33
N SER A 247 -5.41 -16.41 11.64
CA SER A 247 -6.22 -15.62 12.58
C SER A 247 -5.74 -14.17 12.73
N SER A 248 -4.48 -13.88 12.43
CA SER A 248 -3.93 -12.51 12.47
C SER A 248 -4.31 -11.67 11.24
N PHE A 249 -5.02 -12.24 10.27
CA PHE A 249 -5.41 -11.56 9.05
C PHE A 249 -6.93 -11.53 8.87
N MET A 250 -7.44 -10.40 8.38
CA MET A 250 -8.83 -10.28 7.95
C MET A 250 -8.88 -9.70 6.54
N LEU A 251 -9.20 -10.55 5.56
CA LEU A 251 -9.45 -10.11 4.19
C LEU A 251 -10.92 -9.72 4.06
N PHE A 252 -11.20 -8.59 3.43
CA PHE A 252 -12.55 -8.12 3.21
C PHE A 252 -12.67 -7.46 1.83
N GLU A 253 -13.66 -7.89 1.06
CA GLU A 253 -13.76 -7.61 -0.37
C GLU A 253 -14.72 -6.46 -0.64
N GLN A 254 -14.28 -5.48 -1.44
CA GLN A 254 -15.11 -4.36 -1.86
C GLN A 254 -16.05 -4.76 -3.01
N PRO A 255 -17.26 -4.17 -3.09
CA PRO A 255 -18.16 -4.40 -4.22
C PRO A 255 -17.64 -3.75 -5.50
N LEU A 256 -18.08 -4.27 -6.65
CA LEU A 256 -17.90 -3.58 -7.93
C LEU A 256 -19.10 -2.67 -8.20
N VAL A 257 -18.83 -1.58 -8.91
CA VAL A 257 -19.84 -0.59 -9.28
C VAL A 257 -19.88 -0.40 -10.80
N PRO A 258 -21.05 -0.08 -11.36
CA PRO A 258 -21.18 0.14 -12.80
C PRO A 258 -20.39 1.37 -13.24
N ALA A 259 -19.70 1.22 -14.36
CA ALA A 259 -19.11 2.31 -15.10
C ALA A 259 -20.17 3.03 -15.93
N VAL A 260 -20.00 4.33 -16.12
CA VAL A 260 -20.99 5.23 -16.74
C VAL A 260 -20.38 6.03 -17.87
N THR A 261 -21.18 6.41 -18.86
CA THR A 261 -20.80 7.34 -19.92
C THR A 261 -20.66 8.76 -19.36
N ALA A 262 -19.76 9.55 -19.94
CA ALA A 262 -19.57 10.94 -19.54
C ALA A 262 -20.67 11.89 -20.09
N GLU A 263 -21.39 11.46 -21.13
CA GLU A 263 -22.42 12.25 -21.80
C GLU A 263 -23.69 12.34 -20.95
N ASP A 264 -24.30 11.18 -20.67
CA ASP A 264 -25.63 11.11 -20.04
C ASP A 264 -25.64 10.34 -18.70
N GLY A 265 -24.49 9.77 -18.30
CA GLY A 265 -24.39 8.97 -17.07
C GLY A 265 -24.98 7.56 -17.21
N ASP A 266 -25.22 7.10 -18.43
CA ASP A 266 -25.72 5.77 -18.72
C ASP A 266 -24.69 4.69 -18.39
N TRP A 267 -25.16 3.58 -17.84
CA TRP A 267 -24.32 2.44 -17.53
C TRP A 267 -23.77 1.84 -18.82
N ILE A 268 -22.46 1.59 -18.83
CA ILE A 268 -21.79 0.95 -19.95
C ILE A 268 -22.07 -0.54 -19.88
N VAL A 269 -22.52 -1.13 -20.98
CA VAL A 269 -22.98 -2.53 -21.06
C VAL A 269 -22.20 -3.26 -22.15
N THR A 270 -21.67 -4.45 -21.85
CA THR A 270 -21.00 -5.31 -22.85
C THR A 270 -22.04 -6.10 -23.66
N ARG A 271 -23.09 -6.57 -22.98
CA ARG A 271 -24.28 -7.25 -23.51
C ARG A 271 -25.41 -7.19 -22.48
N PRO A 272 -26.67 -7.50 -22.84
CA PRO A 272 -27.78 -7.50 -21.88
C PRO A 272 -27.41 -8.23 -20.58
N PHE A 273 -27.76 -7.61 -19.46
CA PHE A 273 -27.44 -8.04 -18.09
C PHE A 273 -25.96 -7.97 -17.67
N GLU A 274 -25.05 -7.48 -18.51
CA GLU A 274 -23.62 -7.41 -18.21
C GLU A 274 -23.08 -5.98 -18.27
N PRO A 275 -23.25 -5.19 -17.20
CA PRO A 275 -22.62 -3.89 -17.09
C PRO A 275 -21.10 -4.03 -16.90
N VAL A 276 -20.35 -3.11 -17.49
CA VAL A 276 -18.91 -2.94 -17.24
C VAL A 276 -18.75 -2.43 -15.83
N CYS A 277 -18.21 -3.27 -14.95
CA CYS A 277 -18.04 -2.92 -13.53
C CYS A 277 -16.57 -2.66 -13.18
N LYS A 278 -16.33 -1.73 -12.26
CA LYS A 278 -15.01 -1.38 -11.73
C LYS A 278 -15.06 -1.21 -10.21
N PRO A 279 -13.92 -1.29 -9.50
CA PRO A 279 -13.88 -0.98 -8.06
C PRO A 279 -14.27 0.48 -7.80
N GLY A 280 -14.96 0.72 -6.67
CA GLY A 280 -15.48 2.03 -6.24
C GLY A 280 -14.45 2.97 -5.58
N GLY A 281 -13.16 2.75 -5.82
CA GLY A 281 -12.08 3.52 -5.19
C GLY A 281 -11.74 3.05 -3.77
N HIS A 282 -10.62 3.52 -3.21
CA HIS A 282 -10.14 3.02 -1.92
C HIS A 282 -10.83 3.65 -0.70
N GLY A 283 -11.62 4.72 -0.86
CA GLY A 283 -12.36 5.37 0.23
C GLY A 283 -13.53 4.56 0.77
N VAL A 284 -14.01 3.56 0.02
CA VAL A 284 -15.04 2.63 0.48
C VAL A 284 -14.60 1.80 1.70
N ILE A 285 -13.29 1.77 1.99
CA ILE A 285 -12.67 0.97 3.03
C ILE A 285 -13.29 1.19 4.41
N TRP A 286 -13.75 2.40 4.73
CA TRP A 286 -14.25 2.75 6.07
C TRP A 286 -15.64 2.16 6.34
N LYS A 287 -16.60 2.41 5.44
CA LYS A 287 -17.91 1.75 5.51
C LYS A 287 -17.77 0.24 5.40
N LEU A 288 -16.94 -0.23 4.46
CA LEU A 288 -16.73 -1.66 4.26
C LEU A 288 -16.13 -2.34 5.50
N ALA A 289 -15.17 -1.71 6.17
CA ALA A 289 -14.60 -2.20 7.42
C ALA A 289 -15.67 -2.31 8.52
N HIS A 290 -16.61 -1.37 8.58
CA HIS A 290 -17.74 -1.47 9.50
C HIS A 290 -18.69 -2.62 9.12
N ASP A 291 -19.18 -2.65 7.88
CA ASP A 291 -20.17 -3.63 7.42
C ASP A 291 -19.63 -5.07 7.51
N LYS A 292 -18.33 -5.26 7.32
CA LYS A 292 -17.65 -6.56 7.41
C LYS A 292 -17.14 -6.88 8.82
N GLY A 293 -17.34 -6.00 9.80
CA GLY A 293 -16.95 -6.24 11.20
C GLY A 293 -15.45 -6.15 11.49
N VAL A 294 -14.67 -5.50 10.63
CA VAL A 294 -13.21 -5.33 10.78
C VAL A 294 -12.89 -4.50 12.02
N PHE A 295 -13.64 -3.42 12.31
CA PHE A 295 -13.43 -2.65 13.54
C PHE A 295 -13.72 -3.46 14.80
N LYS A 296 -14.78 -4.29 14.78
CA LYS A 296 -15.08 -5.23 15.88
C LYS A 296 -13.95 -6.25 16.06
N TRP A 297 -13.38 -6.74 14.96
CA TRP A 297 -12.24 -7.65 14.98
C TRP A 297 -10.98 -7.00 15.54
N PHE A 298 -10.66 -5.74 15.18
CA PHE A 298 -9.56 -5.02 15.84
C PHE A 298 -9.81 -4.82 17.34
N ARG A 299 -11.04 -4.49 17.74
CA ARG A 299 -11.42 -4.38 19.17
C ARG A 299 -11.26 -5.70 19.91
N SER A 300 -11.58 -6.84 19.29
CA SER A 300 -11.34 -8.15 19.92
C SER A 300 -9.85 -8.48 20.09
N HIS A 301 -8.97 -7.79 19.37
CA HIS A 301 -7.53 -7.83 19.55
C HIS A 301 -6.99 -6.67 20.42
N ALA A 302 -7.87 -5.91 21.08
CA ALA A 302 -7.55 -4.75 21.92
C ALA A 302 -6.78 -3.63 21.19
N ARG A 303 -6.99 -3.44 19.88
CA ARG A 303 -6.32 -2.36 19.13
C ARG A 303 -7.10 -1.05 19.23
N LYS A 304 -6.35 0.05 19.37
CA LYS A 304 -6.86 1.42 19.51
C LYS A 304 -6.67 2.20 18.22
N GLY A 305 -5.50 2.04 17.57
CA GLY A 305 -5.17 2.72 16.32
C GLY A 305 -4.76 1.73 15.23
N ALA A 306 -4.61 2.22 14.00
CA ALA A 306 -4.00 1.47 12.91
C ALA A 306 -3.21 2.38 11.97
N THR A 307 -2.18 1.81 11.35
CA THR A 307 -1.54 2.44 10.18
C THR A 307 -2.19 1.94 8.89
N VAL A 308 -2.33 2.84 7.91
CA VAL A 308 -2.94 2.56 6.61
C VAL A 308 -1.98 2.97 5.52
N ARG A 309 -1.64 2.05 4.60
CA ARG A 309 -0.70 2.36 3.51
C ARG A 309 -0.90 1.47 2.29
N GLN A 310 -0.63 2.04 1.11
CA GLN A 310 -0.68 1.32 -0.16
C GLN A 310 0.54 0.41 -0.36
N ILE A 311 0.34 -0.74 -1.01
CA ILE A 311 1.37 -1.78 -1.21
C ILE A 311 2.55 -1.36 -2.09
N SER A 312 2.33 -0.43 -3.01
CA SER A 312 3.33 -0.09 -4.02
C SER A 312 4.52 0.70 -3.47
N ASN A 313 4.40 1.28 -2.27
CA ASN A 313 5.43 2.12 -1.68
C ASN A 313 6.40 1.26 -0.87
N VAL A 314 7.62 1.08 -1.39
CA VAL A 314 8.61 0.13 -0.87
C VAL A 314 9.52 0.72 0.21
N VAL A 315 9.43 2.03 0.50
CA VAL A 315 10.31 2.71 1.47
C VAL A 315 9.60 3.16 2.75
N ALA A 316 8.26 3.11 2.79
CA ALA A 316 7.43 3.72 3.84
C ALA A 316 7.72 3.29 5.29
N ALA A 317 8.34 2.13 5.52
CA ALA A 317 8.67 1.61 6.85
C ALA A 317 10.16 1.27 6.99
N THR A 318 11.00 1.88 6.15
CA THR A 318 12.45 1.62 6.15
C THR A 318 13.21 2.53 7.11
N ASP A 319 12.55 3.51 7.71
CA ASP A 319 13.10 4.43 8.72
C ASP A 319 12.10 4.68 9.88
N LEU A 320 12.38 5.72 10.69
CA LEU A 320 11.58 6.08 11.85
C LEU A 320 10.19 6.68 11.53
N THR A 321 9.90 7.06 10.28
CA THR A 321 8.73 7.90 9.92
C THR A 321 7.40 7.24 10.28
N LEU A 322 7.22 5.96 9.92
CA LEU A 322 5.96 5.25 10.18
C LEU A 322 5.73 5.04 11.69
N LEU A 323 6.80 4.76 12.43
CA LEU A 323 6.74 4.61 13.89
C LEU A 323 6.45 5.95 14.57
N ALA A 324 7.08 7.04 14.13
CA ALA A 324 6.81 8.38 14.63
C ALA A 324 5.36 8.82 14.37
N LEU A 325 4.85 8.56 13.16
CA LEU A 325 3.46 8.79 12.80
C LEU A 325 2.51 8.07 13.77
N ALA A 326 2.69 6.76 13.95
CA ALA A 326 1.83 5.98 14.82
C ALA A 326 1.98 6.36 16.31
N GLY A 327 3.20 6.65 16.74
CA GLY A 327 3.52 7.04 18.11
C GLY A 327 2.88 8.36 18.52
N ILE A 328 2.96 9.39 17.66
CA ILE A 328 2.28 10.67 17.89
C ILE A 328 0.76 10.47 17.97
N GLY A 329 0.22 9.68 17.04
CA GLY A 329 -1.21 9.36 16.98
C GLY A 329 -1.73 8.77 18.28
N LEU A 330 -1.07 7.73 18.78
CA LEU A 330 -1.42 7.07 20.04
C LEU A 330 -1.16 7.94 21.27
N ARG A 331 0.04 8.54 21.35
CA ARG A 331 0.48 9.30 22.53
C ARG A 331 -0.40 10.49 22.83
N HIS A 332 -0.77 11.22 21.78
CA HIS A 332 -1.56 12.44 21.88
C HIS A 332 -3.05 12.22 21.60
N GLN A 333 -3.49 10.96 21.43
CA GLN A 333 -4.88 10.60 21.15
C GLN A 333 -5.45 11.35 19.93
N LYS A 334 -4.62 11.55 18.90
CA LYS A 334 -5.04 12.17 17.65
C LYS A 334 -5.94 11.19 16.90
N LYS A 335 -6.86 11.71 16.07
CA LYS A 335 -7.80 10.87 15.31
C LYS A 335 -7.25 10.43 13.96
N LEU A 336 -6.44 11.28 13.32
CA LEU A 336 -5.88 11.02 11.99
C LEU A 336 -4.51 11.69 11.83
N GLY A 337 -3.55 10.96 11.27
CA GLY A 337 -2.23 11.49 10.94
C GLY A 337 -1.85 11.21 9.50
N PHE A 338 -1.06 12.09 8.90
CA PHE A 338 -0.48 11.93 7.56
C PHE A 338 1.04 11.87 7.62
N ALA A 339 1.67 10.90 6.97
CA ALA A 339 3.09 11.04 6.60
C ALA A 339 3.19 11.72 5.23
N SER A 340 3.97 12.79 5.17
CA SER A 340 4.09 13.66 3.99
C SER A 340 5.54 13.99 3.69
N CYS A 341 5.77 14.54 2.51
CA CYS A 341 7.08 14.96 2.04
C CYS A 341 6.95 16.08 1.01
N GLU A 342 8.09 16.49 0.47
CA GLU A 342 8.12 17.45 -0.63
C GLU A 342 7.38 16.90 -1.85
N ARG A 343 6.57 17.76 -2.46
CA ARG A 343 5.83 17.45 -3.68
C ARG A 343 6.69 17.77 -4.90
N ASN A 344 6.87 16.79 -5.79
CA ASN A 344 7.58 17.04 -7.03
C ASN A 344 6.67 17.81 -8.01
N ALA A 345 7.25 18.78 -8.74
CA ALA A 345 6.54 19.49 -9.79
C ALA A 345 5.99 18.50 -10.85
N GLY A 346 4.72 18.66 -11.22
CA GLY A 346 4.04 17.79 -12.18
C GLY A 346 3.70 16.38 -11.67
N ALA A 347 3.92 16.07 -10.38
CA ALA A 347 3.52 14.78 -9.82
C ALA A 347 2.00 14.61 -9.76
N THR A 348 1.53 13.39 -10.06
CA THR A 348 0.11 12.99 -9.95
C THR A 348 -0.22 12.53 -8.53
N GLU A 349 0.12 13.37 -7.55
CA GLU A 349 -0.16 13.16 -6.13
C GLU A 349 -0.95 14.35 -5.59
N GLY A 350 -1.93 14.07 -4.73
CA GLY A 350 -2.67 15.10 -4.02
C GLY A 350 -1.79 15.84 -3.01
N ILE A 351 -2.35 16.88 -2.42
CA ILE A 351 -1.69 17.71 -1.39
C ILE A 351 -2.48 17.65 -0.09
N ASN A 352 -1.76 17.77 1.02
CA ASN A 352 -2.36 17.97 2.33
C ASN A 352 -2.49 19.47 2.62
N VAL A 353 -3.65 19.87 3.11
CA VAL A 353 -4.01 21.27 3.36
C VAL A 353 -4.64 21.44 4.74
N LEU A 354 -4.49 22.61 5.34
CA LEU A 354 -5.30 23.03 6.47
C LEU A 354 -6.54 23.76 5.95
N LEU A 355 -7.73 23.20 6.21
CA LEU A 355 -9.00 23.82 5.83
C LEU A 355 -9.50 24.73 6.95
N GLU A 356 -9.85 25.95 6.60
CA GLU A 356 -10.62 26.86 7.44
C GLU A 356 -12.08 26.90 6.97
N LYS A 357 -13.00 26.54 7.86
CA LYS A 357 -14.44 26.50 7.61
C LYS A 357 -15.17 27.42 8.59
N LYS A 358 -16.25 28.05 8.15
CA LYS A 358 -17.20 28.77 9.00
C LYS A 358 -18.50 27.99 9.08
N ASN A 359 -18.85 27.55 10.27
CA ASN A 359 -20.06 26.78 10.52
C ASN A 359 -21.31 27.68 10.48
N ILE A 360 -22.49 27.09 10.25
CA ILE A 360 -23.78 27.82 10.30
C ILE A 360 -24.00 28.51 11.65
N ASP A 361 -23.48 27.96 12.75
CA ASP A 361 -23.57 28.57 14.09
C ASP A 361 -22.62 29.77 14.29
N GLY A 362 -21.90 30.17 13.23
CA GLY A 362 -20.98 31.31 13.22
C GLY A 362 -19.58 30.99 13.77
N LYS A 363 -19.35 29.77 14.28
CA LYS A 363 -18.04 29.34 14.78
C LYS A 363 -17.10 28.95 13.65
N TRP A 364 -15.82 28.94 13.96
CA TRP A 364 -14.75 28.58 13.03
C TRP A 364 -14.33 27.14 13.25
N ALA A 365 -14.07 26.39 12.19
CA ALA A 365 -13.63 25.00 12.27
C ALA A 365 -12.37 24.81 11.43
N TYR A 366 -11.39 24.11 12.02
CA TYR A 366 -10.10 23.82 11.42
C TYR A 366 -9.82 22.32 11.44
N GLY A 367 -9.20 21.82 10.38
CA GLY A 367 -8.79 20.42 10.27
C GLY A 367 -7.97 20.20 9.01
N LEU A 368 -7.08 19.22 9.05
CA LEU A 368 -6.36 18.81 7.85
C LEU A 368 -7.29 18.10 6.88
N SER A 369 -7.04 18.29 5.59
CA SER A 369 -7.71 17.56 4.50
C SER A 369 -6.72 17.27 3.38
N CYS A 370 -7.18 16.51 2.38
CA CYS A 370 -6.43 16.22 1.18
C CYS A 370 -7.22 16.69 -0.04
N ILE A 371 -6.54 17.37 -0.96
CA ILE A 371 -7.06 17.72 -2.27
C ILE A 371 -6.35 16.86 -3.30
N GLU A 372 -7.10 16.11 -4.11
CA GLU A 372 -6.55 15.28 -5.17
C GLU A 372 -6.01 16.12 -6.33
N TYR A 373 -4.96 15.63 -6.99
CA TYR A 373 -4.32 16.36 -8.10
C TYR A 373 -5.27 16.65 -9.27
N THR A 374 -6.29 15.80 -9.45
CA THR A 374 -7.31 15.98 -10.49
C THR A 374 -8.29 17.10 -10.19
N GLU A 375 -8.30 17.60 -8.95
CA GLU A 375 -9.23 18.61 -8.46
C GLU A 375 -8.57 19.96 -8.18
N PHE A 376 -7.26 20.10 -8.40
CA PHE A 376 -6.54 21.35 -8.17
C PHE A 376 -7.17 22.56 -8.85
N ASP A 377 -7.64 22.39 -10.10
CA ASP A 377 -8.32 23.45 -10.85
C ASP A 377 -9.59 23.95 -10.13
N LYS A 378 -10.33 23.05 -9.47
CA LYS A 378 -11.54 23.38 -8.69
C LYS A 378 -11.24 24.30 -7.50
N PHE A 379 -10.02 24.20 -6.96
CA PHE A 379 -9.57 24.95 -5.79
C PHE A 379 -8.66 26.13 -6.15
N GLY A 380 -8.52 26.45 -7.44
CA GLY A 380 -7.66 27.55 -7.90
C GLY A 380 -6.16 27.30 -7.70
N ILE A 381 -5.76 26.03 -7.54
CA ILE A 381 -4.36 25.62 -7.33
C ILE A 381 -3.72 25.46 -8.71
N THR A 382 -3.24 26.55 -9.29
CA THR A 382 -2.70 26.55 -10.66
C THR A 382 -1.37 25.78 -10.77
N ALA A 383 -1.33 24.79 -11.67
CA ALA A 383 -0.14 24.03 -12.03
C ALA A 383 0.67 24.75 -13.13
N GLY A 384 1.33 25.87 -12.81
CA GLY A 384 2.16 26.64 -13.75
C GLY A 384 3.65 26.55 -13.43
N PRO A 385 4.56 26.28 -14.39
CA PRO A 385 6.01 26.19 -14.14
C PRO A 385 6.70 27.53 -13.79
N HIS A 386 6.01 28.66 -13.87
CA HIS A 386 6.66 29.99 -13.86
C HIS A 386 5.88 31.11 -13.14
N SER A 387 5.06 30.84 -12.12
CA SER A 387 4.71 31.89 -11.16
C SER A 387 5.65 31.79 -9.95
N PRO A 388 6.38 32.86 -9.58
CA PRO A 388 7.16 32.92 -8.32
C PRO A 388 6.27 32.96 -7.07
N SER A 389 5.03 32.49 -7.18
CA SER A 389 3.94 32.49 -6.21
C SER A 389 2.95 31.35 -6.48
N SER A 390 3.43 30.21 -7.01
CA SER A 390 2.57 29.03 -7.15
C SER A 390 2.33 28.43 -5.75
N LEU A 391 1.13 28.62 -5.22
CA LEU A 391 0.62 28.02 -3.97
C LEU A 391 0.94 26.52 -3.83
N GLN A 392 1.16 25.83 -4.95
CA GLN A 392 1.43 24.40 -5.03
C GLN A 392 2.76 23.94 -4.40
N GLY A 393 3.77 24.82 -4.31
CA GLY A 393 5.07 24.52 -3.70
C GLY A 393 5.03 24.51 -2.17
N ASP A 394 4.04 25.18 -1.58
CA ASP A 394 3.92 25.37 -0.13
C ASP A 394 3.17 24.21 0.55
N PHE A 395 2.50 23.34 -0.23
CA PHE A 395 1.71 22.24 0.32
C PHE A 395 2.46 20.89 0.29
N PRO A 396 2.50 20.16 1.42
CA PRO A 396 3.06 18.82 1.47
C PRO A 396 2.32 17.83 0.56
N ALA A 397 3.07 16.90 -0.05
CA ALA A 397 2.48 15.81 -0.81
C ALA A 397 1.72 14.84 0.09
N ASN A 398 0.50 14.48 -0.30
CA ASN A 398 -0.20 13.36 0.30
C ASN A 398 0.37 12.03 -0.21
N THR A 399 1.00 11.27 0.67
CA THR A 399 1.60 9.96 0.33
C THR A 399 0.69 8.78 0.56
N ASN A 400 -0.53 9.00 1.07
CA ASN A 400 -1.49 7.95 1.45
C ASN A 400 -0.94 6.95 2.48
N ILE A 401 -0.02 7.42 3.34
CA ILE A 401 0.38 6.75 4.57
C ILE A 401 -0.29 7.48 5.73
N LEU A 402 -1.20 6.78 6.41
CA LEU A 402 -2.05 7.36 7.43
C LEU A 402 -1.87 6.63 8.77
N TYR A 403 -2.07 7.37 9.86
CA TYR A 403 -2.46 6.79 11.14
C TYR A 403 -3.94 7.09 11.37
N VAL A 404 -4.71 6.13 11.87
CA VAL A 404 -6.12 6.32 12.23
C VAL A 404 -6.41 5.81 13.63
N ASP A 405 -7.19 6.58 14.39
CA ASP A 405 -7.87 6.09 15.59
C ASP A 405 -9.07 5.22 15.17
N LEU A 406 -9.07 3.96 15.57
CA LEU A 406 -10.06 2.97 15.11
C LEU A 406 -11.49 3.29 15.59
N PRO A 407 -11.73 3.69 16.86
CA PRO A 407 -13.05 4.15 17.29
C PRO A 407 -13.58 5.34 16.47
N SER A 408 -12.72 6.34 16.21
CA SER A 408 -13.10 7.50 15.41
C SER A 408 -13.42 7.11 13.95
N ALA A 409 -12.62 6.23 13.35
CA ALA A 409 -12.90 5.72 12.01
C ALA A 409 -14.18 4.88 11.93
N GLU A 410 -14.48 4.05 12.95
CA GLU A 410 -15.72 3.27 13.04
C GLU A 410 -16.95 4.17 13.13
N LEU A 411 -16.87 5.29 13.87
CA LEU A 411 -17.96 6.25 13.96
C LEU A 411 -18.31 6.88 12.59
N ILE A 412 -17.29 7.13 11.76
CA ILE A 412 -17.51 7.60 10.39
C ILE A 412 -18.01 6.47 9.49
N GLY A 413 -17.38 5.30 9.51
CA GLY A 413 -17.76 4.14 8.71
C GLY A 413 -19.19 3.63 8.98
N SER A 414 -19.70 3.82 10.20
CA SER A 414 -21.07 3.47 10.61
C SER A 414 -22.12 4.56 10.37
N SER A 415 -21.72 5.72 9.88
CA SER A 415 -22.66 6.77 9.54
C SER A 415 -23.56 6.34 8.37
N LYS A 416 -24.88 6.59 8.50
CA LYS A 416 -25.88 6.27 7.48
C LYS A 416 -26.06 7.41 6.47
N ASN A 417 -24.98 8.06 6.08
CA ASN A 417 -24.98 9.20 5.17
C ASN A 417 -23.66 9.27 4.38
N LYS A 418 -23.53 10.26 3.49
CA LYS A 418 -22.36 10.48 2.62
C LYS A 418 -21.00 10.48 3.37
N SER A 419 -20.94 10.79 4.67
CA SER A 419 -19.68 10.78 5.45
C SER A 419 -18.99 9.42 5.50
N SER A 420 -19.71 8.30 5.41
CA SER A 420 -19.13 6.95 5.39
C SER A 420 -18.41 6.62 4.07
N LEU A 421 -18.61 7.45 3.04
CA LEU A 421 -18.01 7.34 1.71
C LEU A 421 -17.21 8.64 1.42
N PRO A 422 -16.07 8.86 2.10
CA PRO A 422 -15.33 10.11 1.97
C PRO A 422 -14.74 10.32 0.57
N GLY A 423 -14.66 11.58 0.16
CA GLY A 423 -14.00 11.98 -1.09
C GLY A 423 -14.61 11.38 -2.35
N MET A 424 -15.94 11.39 -2.46
CA MET A 424 -16.63 10.96 -3.67
C MET A 424 -16.25 11.82 -4.87
N VAL A 425 -15.70 11.19 -5.90
CA VAL A 425 -15.26 11.82 -7.16
C VAL A 425 -15.65 10.97 -8.36
N LEU A 426 -15.75 11.61 -9.52
CA LEU A 426 -15.98 10.95 -10.80
C LEU A 426 -14.94 11.43 -11.81
N ASN A 427 -13.99 10.58 -12.16
CA ASN A 427 -12.95 10.93 -13.14
C ASN A 427 -13.34 10.43 -14.54
N VAL A 428 -13.77 11.36 -15.40
CA VAL A 428 -14.13 11.10 -16.81
C VAL A 428 -13.00 11.42 -17.79
N LYS A 429 -11.83 11.89 -17.32
CA LYS A 429 -10.70 12.27 -18.18
C LYS A 429 -10.03 11.07 -18.87
N LYS A 430 -10.25 9.85 -18.37
CA LYS A 430 -9.68 8.62 -18.95
C LYS A 430 -10.78 7.78 -19.59
N PRO A 431 -10.64 7.39 -20.87
CA PRO A 431 -11.65 6.59 -21.53
C PRO A 431 -11.74 5.18 -20.92
N ILE A 432 -12.91 4.58 -21.04
CA ILE A 432 -13.21 3.21 -20.65
C ILE A 432 -13.17 2.34 -21.88
N THR A 433 -12.34 1.31 -21.84
CA THR A 433 -12.22 0.30 -22.89
C THR A 433 -12.91 -0.99 -22.47
N TYR A 434 -13.71 -1.58 -23.34
CA TYR A 434 -14.38 -2.86 -23.13
C TYR A 434 -14.58 -3.60 -24.46
N MET A 435 -14.93 -4.89 -24.41
CA MET A 435 -15.37 -5.66 -25.58
C MET A 435 -16.87 -5.93 -25.48
N ASP A 436 -17.58 -5.79 -26.59
CA ASP A 436 -19.01 -6.14 -26.67
C ASP A 436 -19.23 -7.63 -26.95
N GLN A 437 -20.50 -8.04 -27.01
CA GLN A 437 -20.91 -9.41 -27.38
C GLN A 437 -20.42 -9.91 -28.74
N PHE A 438 -20.00 -9.00 -29.64
CA PHE A 438 -19.49 -9.34 -30.97
C PHE A 438 -17.96 -9.41 -31.00
N GLY A 439 -17.30 -9.23 -29.85
CA GLY A 439 -15.84 -9.17 -29.74
C GLY A 439 -15.25 -7.85 -30.25
N MET A 440 -16.08 -6.84 -30.49
CA MET A 440 -15.62 -5.52 -30.94
C MET A 440 -15.15 -4.71 -29.74
N LYS A 441 -13.95 -4.12 -29.88
CA LYS A 441 -13.34 -3.29 -28.86
C LYS A 441 -13.88 -1.86 -28.95
N HIS A 442 -14.53 -1.42 -27.87
CA HIS A 442 -15.05 -0.06 -27.71
C HIS A 442 -14.15 0.77 -26.81
N CYS A 443 -14.16 2.09 -27.01
CA CYS A 443 -13.43 3.06 -26.22
C CYS A 443 -14.29 4.31 -26.05
N VAL A 444 -14.91 4.46 -24.88
CA VAL A 444 -15.90 5.52 -24.61
C VAL A 444 -15.41 6.46 -23.52
N SER A 445 -15.75 7.75 -23.61
CA SER A 445 -15.52 8.67 -22.50
C SER A 445 -16.46 8.31 -21.35
N GLY A 446 -15.92 8.12 -20.16
CA GLY A 446 -16.71 7.62 -19.03
C GLY A 446 -15.90 7.43 -17.76
N GLY A 447 -16.61 7.12 -16.68
CA GLY A 447 -16.04 7.00 -15.35
C GLY A 447 -16.77 5.96 -14.49
N ARG A 448 -16.51 6.00 -13.19
CA ARG A 448 -17.32 5.35 -12.14
C ARG A 448 -17.20 6.19 -10.89
N LEU A 449 -18.17 6.09 -9.99
CA LEU A 449 -18.08 6.75 -8.69
C LEU A 449 -16.90 6.15 -7.91
N GLU A 450 -15.95 6.99 -7.53
CA GLU A 450 -14.81 6.63 -6.71
C GLU A 450 -14.86 7.36 -5.37
N CYS A 451 -14.38 6.72 -4.30
CA CYS A 451 -14.12 7.37 -3.02
C CYS A 451 -12.62 7.33 -2.71
N THR A 452 -12.13 8.28 -1.92
CA THR A 452 -10.73 8.36 -1.49
C THR A 452 -10.61 8.17 0.03
N MET A 453 -9.59 7.44 0.48
CA MET A 453 -9.53 6.97 1.88
C MET A 453 -9.07 8.08 2.83
N GLN A 454 -8.18 8.93 2.35
CA GLN A 454 -7.60 10.02 3.10
C GLN A 454 -8.59 11.14 3.40
N ASN A 455 -9.66 11.29 2.59
CA ASN A 455 -10.69 12.30 2.80
C ASN A 455 -11.62 11.96 3.98
N ILE A 456 -11.39 10.85 4.70
CA ILE A 456 -11.98 10.68 6.04
C ILE A 456 -11.62 11.86 6.96
N ALA A 457 -10.48 12.51 6.70
CA ALA A 457 -10.02 13.76 7.33
C ALA A 457 -11.07 14.87 7.36
N ASP A 458 -11.92 14.95 6.34
CA ASP A 458 -12.95 15.98 6.24
C ASP A 458 -13.99 15.92 7.37
N ASN A 459 -14.06 14.78 8.07
CA ASN A 459 -14.93 14.57 9.22
C ASN A 459 -14.26 14.89 10.57
N PHE A 460 -12.97 15.23 10.58
CA PHE A 460 -12.23 15.56 11.79
C PHE A 460 -11.86 17.04 11.76
N SER A 461 -12.66 17.85 12.46
CA SER A 461 -12.38 19.29 12.63
C SER A 461 -12.65 19.74 14.06
N ASN A 462 -11.84 20.68 14.53
CA ASN A 462 -11.94 21.27 15.85
C ASN A 462 -12.56 22.66 15.70
N THR A 463 -13.51 23.00 16.58
CA THR A 463 -14.30 24.24 16.49
C THR A 463 -13.85 25.28 17.52
N TYR A 464 -13.78 26.55 17.10
CA TYR A 464 -13.28 27.69 17.85
C TYR A 464 -14.28 28.85 17.79
N SER A 465 -14.29 29.68 18.84
CA SER A 465 -15.19 30.84 18.95
C SER A 465 -14.79 32.03 18.06
N SER A 466 -13.52 32.10 17.69
CA SER A 466 -12.93 33.17 16.89
C SER A 466 -12.09 32.58 15.76
N ARG A 467 -11.86 33.36 14.72
CA ARG A 467 -10.95 33.01 13.63
C ARG A 467 -9.52 32.99 14.17
N CYS A 468 -8.82 31.87 14.04
CA CYS A 468 -7.42 31.70 14.43
C CYS A 468 -6.85 30.52 13.64
N TYR A 469 -6.11 30.78 12.56
CA TYR A 469 -5.43 29.71 11.82
C TYR A 469 -3.98 29.51 12.28
N GLU A 470 -3.36 30.51 12.91
CA GLU A 470 -1.99 30.41 13.41
C GLU A 470 -1.95 29.72 14.78
N GLY A 471 -1.23 28.61 14.88
CA GLY A 471 -0.96 27.92 16.15
C GLY A 471 -2.10 27.03 16.67
N VAL A 472 -3.11 26.71 15.83
CA VAL A 472 -4.18 25.77 16.20
C VAL A 472 -3.77 24.32 16.08
N GLU A 473 -2.67 24.03 15.37
CA GLU A 473 -2.27 22.70 14.93
C GLU A 473 -2.02 21.73 16.09
N ASP A 474 -1.41 22.20 17.18
CA ASP A 474 -1.18 21.39 18.39
C ASP A 474 -2.49 20.88 19.00
N GLY A 475 -3.56 21.66 18.86
CA GLY A 475 -4.91 21.36 19.36
C GLY A 475 -5.79 20.55 18.41
N LEU A 476 -5.37 20.34 17.14
CA LEU A 476 -6.19 19.64 16.15
C LEU A 476 -6.22 18.13 16.40
N ASP A 477 -7.34 17.50 16.08
CA ASP A 477 -7.47 16.04 16.05
C ASP A 477 -6.65 15.40 14.92
N THR A 478 -6.31 16.20 13.91
CA THR A 478 -5.54 15.80 12.73
C THR A 478 -4.12 16.35 12.78
N PHE A 479 -3.11 15.58 12.37
CA PHE A 479 -1.71 16.03 12.36
C PHE A 479 -0.94 15.53 11.13
N ILE A 480 0.26 16.08 10.93
CA ILE A 480 1.15 15.73 9.83
C ILE A 480 2.58 15.53 10.34
N VAL A 481 3.23 14.46 9.88
CA VAL A 481 4.68 14.29 10.00
C VAL A 481 5.29 14.46 8.62
N TYR A 482 6.45 15.10 8.56
CA TYR A 482 7.13 15.41 7.31
C TYR A 482 8.57 14.90 7.34
N ASN A 483 9.02 14.32 6.23
CA ASN A 483 10.40 13.84 6.09
C ASN A 483 10.82 13.86 4.60
N GLU A 484 12.10 13.53 4.34
CA GLU A 484 12.63 13.40 2.99
C GLU A 484 11.80 12.41 2.15
N ARG A 485 11.48 12.80 0.91
CA ARG A 485 10.65 12.02 0.01
C ARG A 485 11.06 10.56 -0.11
N ARG A 486 12.35 10.27 -0.30
CA ARG A 486 12.88 8.89 -0.43
C ARG A 486 12.77 8.03 0.84
N LYS A 487 12.44 8.63 1.99
CA LYS A 487 12.15 7.93 3.26
C LYS A 487 10.64 7.73 3.47
N VAL A 488 9.80 8.57 2.84
CA VAL A 488 8.34 8.51 2.98
C VAL A 488 7.69 7.77 1.81
N THR A 489 8.03 8.11 0.57
CA THR A 489 7.39 7.58 -0.63
C THR A 489 8.34 7.33 -1.80
N SER A 490 8.36 6.08 -2.25
CA SER A 490 8.91 5.67 -3.53
C SER A 490 8.15 4.45 -4.01
N SER A 491 7.36 4.60 -5.07
CA SER A 491 6.35 3.63 -5.46
C SER A 491 6.69 2.88 -6.75
N ALA A 492 6.49 1.57 -6.79
CA ALA A 492 6.51 0.77 -8.01
C ALA A 492 5.10 0.67 -8.62
N LYS A 493 4.67 1.67 -9.40
CA LYS A 493 3.28 1.78 -9.92
C LYS A 493 3.14 1.70 -11.44
N LYS A 494 4.17 2.05 -12.20
CA LYS A 494 4.12 2.05 -13.67
C LYS A 494 5.35 1.41 -14.28
N ARG A 495 5.14 0.70 -15.40
CA ARG A 495 6.23 0.21 -16.24
C ARG A 495 6.95 1.38 -16.88
N ARG A 496 8.28 1.33 -16.91
CA ARG A 496 9.09 2.27 -17.68
C ARG A 496 8.87 2.03 -19.18
N ARG A 497 8.59 3.09 -19.94
CA ARG A 497 8.50 3.01 -21.41
C ARG A 497 9.92 3.07 -22.00
N PRO A 498 10.24 2.31 -23.06
CA PRO A 498 11.60 2.25 -23.61
C PRO A 498 12.23 3.60 -23.99
N ALA A 499 11.42 4.58 -24.39
CA ALA A 499 11.88 5.92 -24.78
C ALA A 499 11.78 6.98 -23.66
N ASP A 500 11.35 6.60 -22.46
CA ASP A 500 11.10 7.51 -21.34
C ASP A 500 12.28 7.47 -20.36
N SER A 501 12.94 8.62 -20.15
CA SER A 501 14.00 8.78 -19.15
C SER A 501 13.44 8.89 -17.73
N SER A 502 12.13 9.07 -17.57
CA SER A 502 11.52 9.23 -16.25
C SER A 502 11.50 7.90 -15.48
N LEU A 503 12.25 7.86 -14.38
CA LEU A 503 12.21 6.79 -13.38
C LEU A 503 11.12 7.01 -12.31
N HIS A 504 10.35 8.10 -12.40
CA HIS A 504 9.36 8.42 -11.38
C HIS A 504 8.31 7.32 -11.27
N GLN A 505 8.04 6.80 -10.06
CA GLN A 505 7.06 5.74 -9.81
C GLN A 505 7.25 4.42 -10.60
N THR A 506 8.47 4.14 -11.10
CA THR A 506 8.80 2.86 -11.74
C THR A 506 9.51 1.92 -10.75
N PRO A 507 9.51 0.59 -10.99
CA PRO A 507 10.32 -0.34 -10.22
C PRO A 507 11.80 0.07 -10.15
N ASP A 508 12.39 0.48 -11.28
CA ASP A 508 13.78 0.96 -11.34
C ASP A 508 14.03 2.20 -10.47
N GLY A 509 13.15 3.21 -10.54
CA GLY A 509 13.30 4.42 -9.74
C GLY A 509 13.17 4.14 -8.24
N SER A 510 12.24 3.27 -7.87
CA SER A 510 12.12 2.85 -6.47
C SER A 510 13.32 2.05 -5.97
N LEU A 511 13.92 1.20 -6.82
CA LEU A 511 15.16 0.50 -6.47
C LEU A 511 16.30 1.51 -6.24
N LEU A 512 16.41 2.52 -7.10
CA LEU A 512 17.44 3.55 -6.99
C LEU A 512 17.31 4.35 -5.69
N ASP A 513 16.09 4.64 -5.25
CA ASP A 513 15.84 5.28 -3.96
C ASP A 513 16.23 4.36 -2.78
N ILE A 514 16.02 3.04 -2.88
CA ILE A 514 16.56 2.08 -1.89
C ILE A 514 18.09 2.14 -1.86
N MET A 515 18.77 2.20 -3.01
CA MET A 515 20.24 2.30 -3.07
C MET A 515 20.76 3.61 -2.47
N ARG A 516 20.03 4.71 -2.66
CA ARG A 516 20.31 6.02 -2.03
C ARG A 516 20.13 5.95 -0.52
N ASN A 517 19.08 5.29 -0.04
CA ASN A 517 18.86 5.10 1.39
C ASN A 517 19.94 4.20 2.01
N ALA A 518 20.38 3.15 1.29
CA ALA A 518 21.50 2.31 1.71
C ALA A 518 22.82 3.10 1.78
N TYR A 519 23.08 3.98 0.81
CA TYR A 519 24.23 4.90 0.84
C TYR A 519 24.20 5.77 2.09
N ASP A 520 23.09 6.47 2.34
CA ASP A 520 22.94 7.34 3.49
C ASP A 520 23.06 6.58 4.82
N LEU A 521 22.54 5.35 4.87
CA LEU A 521 22.63 4.52 6.06
C LEU A 521 24.08 4.11 6.36
N LEU A 522 24.77 3.54 5.38
CA LEU A 522 26.08 2.90 5.54
C LEU A 522 27.26 3.88 5.53
N SER A 523 27.17 4.99 4.79
CA SER A 523 28.20 6.04 4.79
C SER A 523 28.39 6.66 6.18
N HIS A 524 27.32 6.83 6.95
CA HIS A 524 27.36 7.28 8.34
C HIS A 524 28.02 6.26 9.29
N CYS A 525 28.21 5.01 8.85
CA CYS A 525 28.97 3.98 9.58
C CYS A 525 30.47 4.00 9.25
N GLY A 526 30.94 4.95 8.42
CA GLY A 526 32.32 5.02 7.95
C GLY A 526 32.65 4.05 6.81
N ILE A 527 31.65 3.49 6.14
CA ILE A 527 31.84 2.62 4.97
C ILE A 527 32.05 3.49 3.74
N THR A 528 33.17 3.29 3.03
CA THR A 528 33.44 3.98 1.76
C THR A 528 32.72 3.27 0.62
N MET A 529 31.89 3.99 -0.13
CA MET A 529 31.15 3.45 -1.27
C MET A 529 30.77 4.54 -2.27
N PRO A 530 30.53 4.23 -3.55
CA PRO A 530 30.19 5.25 -4.55
C PRO A 530 28.84 5.90 -4.20
N LYS A 531 28.71 7.21 -4.42
CA LYS A 531 27.44 7.90 -4.24
C LYS A 531 26.50 7.57 -5.40
N VAL A 532 25.21 7.42 -5.10
CA VAL A 532 24.18 7.33 -6.12
C VAL A 532 23.83 8.75 -6.61
N GLU A 533 24.19 9.04 -7.85
CA GLU A 533 23.96 10.31 -8.56
C GLU A 533 22.49 10.51 -9.01
N GLY A 534 22.25 11.46 -9.92
CA GLY A 534 20.92 11.78 -10.44
C GLY A 534 20.31 10.65 -11.29
N ASN A 535 18.99 10.70 -11.50
CA ASN A 535 18.27 9.67 -12.26
C ASN A 535 18.78 9.51 -13.71
N GLU A 536 19.22 10.61 -14.34
CA GLU A 536 19.72 10.66 -15.72
C GLU A 536 20.89 9.68 -15.94
N GLU A 537 21.83 9.62 -14.99
CA GLU A 537 23.04 8.80 -15.05
C GLU A 537 22.72 7.29 -15.09
N TYR A 538 21.61 6.89 -14.46
CA TYR A 538 21.25 5.50 -14.26
C TYR A 538 20.13 5.01 -15.16
N ALA A 539 19.54 5.91 -15.97
CA ALA A 539 18.51 5.54 -16.91
C ALA A 539 18.98 4.43 -17.86
N ASN A 540 20.26 4.39 -18.23
CA ASN A 540 20.79 3.40 -19.17
C ASN A 540 21.87 2.48 -18.59
N SER A 541 22.46 2.82 -17.44
CA SER A 541 23.59 2.10 -16.86
C SER A 541 23.22 1.18 -15.68
N GLY A 542 22.00 1.29 -15.14
CA GLY A 542 21.59 0.56 -13.92
C GLY A 542 22.24 1.13 -12.65
N PRO A 543 21.93 0.59 -11.46
CA PRO A 543 22.46 1.12 -10.20
C PRO A 543 23.97 0.86 -10.05
N PRO A 544 24.72 1.67 -9.28
CA PRO A 544 26.18 1.51 -9.13
C PRO A 544 26.59 0.30 -8.26
N TYR A 545 25.64 -0.31 -7.57
CA TYR A 545 25.74 -1.52 -6.74
C TYR A 545 24.33 -2.03 -6.44
N LEU A 546 24.21 -3.22 -5.87
CA LEU A 546 22.96 -3.71 -5.26
C LEU A 546 23.16 -3.98 -3.77
N ILE A 547 22.39 -3.30 -2.91
CA ILE A 547 22.42 -3.51 -1.47
C ILE A 547 21.01 -3.80 -0.96
N LEU A 548 20.80 -5.02 -0.48
CA LEU A 548 19.53 -5.50 0.06
C LEU A 548 19.74 -5.90 1.52
N LEU A 549 19.13 -5.13 2.42
CA LEU A 549 19.25 -5.29 3.86
C LEU A 549 17.92 -5.79 4.43
N HIS A 550 17.96 -6.86 5.22
CA HIS A 550 16.77 -7.34 5.91
C HIS A 550 16.24 -6.27 6.88
N PRO A 551 14.94 -5.92 6.87
CA PRO A 551 14.38 -4.88 7.75
C PRO A 551 14.65 -5.12 9.25
N ALA A 552 14.69 -6.38 9.68
CA ALA A 552 15.02 -6.78 11.06
C ALA A 552 16.49 -6.57 11.49
N LEU A 553 17.39 -6.14 10.60
CA LEU A 553 18.69 -5.57 11.03
C LEU A 553 18.44 -4.40 11.99
N GLY A 554 17.38 -3.64 11.74
CA GLY A 554 16.90 -2.57 12.59
C GLY A 554 15.90 -1.72 11.79
N PRO A 555 14.59 -1.74 12.13
CA PRO A 555 13.61 -0.90 11.43
C PRO A 555 13.85 0.60 11.70
N LEU A 556 14.69 0.94 12.67
CA LEU A 556 15.28 2.26 12.86
C LEU A 556 16.72 2.25 12.31
N TRP A 557 17.09 3.28 11.54
CA TRP A 557 18.44 3.41 11.01
C TRP A 557 19.50 3.48 12.12
N GLU A 558 19.20 4.09 13.27
CA GLU A 558 20.12 4.14 14.42
C GLU A 558 20.47 2.74 14.95
N VAL A 559 19.53 1.80 14.90
CA VAL A 559 19.75 0.40 15.31
C VAL A 559 20.64 -0.31 14.29
N THR A 560 20.31 -0.16 13.00
CA THR A 560 21.09 -0.79 11.94
C THR A 560 22.53 -0.28 11.93
N ARG A 561 22.74 1.04 12.10
CA ARG A 561 24.08 1.66 12.10
C ARG A 561 25.04 1.05 13.11
N GLN A 562 24.56 0.66 14.29
CA GLN A 562 25.43 0.09 15.34
C GLN A 562 26.04 -1.27 14.95
N LYS A 563 25.40 -1.99 14.02
CA LYS A 563 25.85 -3.30 13.50
C LYS A 563 26.93 -3.19 12.42
N PHE A 564 27.18 -1.98 11.91
CA PHE A 564 28.17 -1.70 10.88
C PHE A 564 29.22 -0.71 11.40
N LEU A 565 30.49 -0.93 11.11
CA LEU A 565 31.56 0.03 11.38
C LEU A 565 32.68 -0.13 10.36
N GLY A 566 32.95 0.93 9.62
CA GLY A 566 34.06 1.07 8.67
C GLY A 566 34.09 0.08 7.52
N GLY A 567 35.15 0.13 6.71
CA GLY A 567 35.34 -0.73 5.54
C GLY A 567 34.95 -0.06 4.22
N SER A 568 34.70 -0.87 3.19
CA SER A 568 34.38 -0.36 1.84
C SER A 568 33.52 -1.32 1.02
N ILE A 569 32.68 -0.75 0.14
CA ILE A 569 31.92 -1.46 -0.89
C ILE A 569 32.28 -0.86 -2.25
N SER A 570 32.95 -1.63 -3.10
CA SER A 570 33.38 -1.19 -4.43
C SER A 570 32.21 -0.99 -5.38
N LYS A 571 32.40 -0.14 -6.40
CA LYS A 571 31.43 -0.01 -7.52
C LYS A 571 31.23 -1.37 -8.19
N GLY A 572 29.98 -1.69 -8.52
CA GLY A 572 29.58 -2.97 -9.10
C GLY A 572 29.41 -4.10 -8.08
N SER A 573 29.55 -3.83 -6.79
CA SER A 573 29.37 -4.85 -5.75
C SER A 573 27.90 -5.16 -5.48
N GLU A 574 27.67 -6.34 -4.91
CA GLU A 574 26.38 -6.78 -4.41
C GLU A 574 26.51 -7.18 -2.94
N LEU A 575 25.63 -6.66 -2.10
CA LEU A 575 25.52 -7.02 -0.69
C LEU A 575 24.07 -7.41 -0.40
N GLN A 576 23.85 -8.66 -0.01
CA GLN A 576 22.56 -9.13 0.49
C GLN A 576 22.71 -9.68 1.90
N ILE A 577 22.04 -9.07 2.88
CA ILE A 577 22.07 -9.48 4.28
C ILE A 577 20.67 -9.88 4.72
N GLU A 578 20.39 -11.18 4.70
CA GLU A 578 19.14 -11.79 5.16
C GLU A 578 19.31 -12.41 6.56
N VAL A 579 19.83 -11.64 7.51
CA VAL A 579 20.03 -12.05 8.93
C VAL A 579 19.84 -10.84 9.84
N ALA A 580 19.27 -11.04 11.04
CA ALA A 580 19.04 -9.95 12.00
C ALA A 580 20.21 -9.78 12.99
N GLU A 581 20.77 -10.87 13.50
CA GLU A 581 21.96 -10.87 14.35
C GLU A 581 23.22 -10.82 13.47
N PHE A 582 23.62 -9.58 13.13
CA PHE A 582 24.70 -9.30 12.20
C PHE A 582 25.74 -8.37 12.84
N LEU A 583 27.01 -8.61 12.53
CA LEU A 583 28.12 -7.72 12.87
C LEU A 583 29.06 -7.57 11.68
N TRP A 584 29.27 -6.31 11.28
CA TRP A 584 30.24 -5.88 10.28
C TRP A 584 31.26 -4.93 10.92
N ARG A 585 32.52 -5.34 10.94
CA ARG A 585 33.66 -4.49 11.35
C ARG A 585 34.73 -4.50 10.26
N ASN A 586 34.91 -3.34 9.62
CA ASN A 586 35.94 -3.00 8.64
C ASN A 586 36.09 -3.99 7.47
N VAL A 587 34.98 -4.57 7.02
CA VAL A 587 34.94 -5.49 5.87
C VAL A 587 35.13 -4.71 4.56
N GLN A 588 35.85 -5.31 3.62
CA GLN A 588 36.04 -4.79 2.27
C GLN A 588 35.37 -5.72 1.26
N LEU A 589 34.42 -5.20 0.51
CA LEU A 589 33.66 -5.95 -0.49
C LEU A 589 33.98 -5.44 -1.90
N ASP A 590 34.50 -6.35 -2.73
CA ASP A 590 34.73 -6.17 -4.16
C ASP A 590 34.14 -7.39 -4.91
N GLY A 591 32.89 -7.27 -5.35
CA GLY A 591 32.10 -8.37 -5.92
C GLY A 591 30.81 -8.62 -5.14
N SER A 592 30.34 -9.87 -5.10
CA SER A 592 29.07 -10.26 -4.48
C SER A 592 29.25 -10.97 -3.14
N LEU A 593 28.55 -10.50 -2.10
CA LEU A 593 28.39 -11.14 -0.80
C LEU A 593 26.90 -11.32 -0.48
N ILE A 594 26.48 -12.58 -0.35
CA ILE A 594 25.09 -12.95 -0.06
C ILE A 594 25.06 -13.79 1.21
N ILE A 595 24.30 -13.35 2.21
CA ILE A 595 24.09 -14.06 3.48
C ILE A 595 22.61 -14.36 3.61
N LEU A 596 22.25 -15.64 3.63
CA LEU A 596 20.88 -16.13 3.74
C LEU A 596 20.69 -16.88 5.03
N ALA A 597 19.66 -16.53 5.80
CA ALA A 597 19.24 -17.30 6.95
C ALA A 597 17.82 -17.85 6.79
N GLU A 598 17.63 -19.08 7.27
CA GLU A 598 16.30 -19.68 7.41
C GLU A 598 15.51 -19.04 8.55
N ASN A 599 16.13 -18.95 9.75
CA ASN A 599 15.54 -18.32 10.94
C ASN A 599 16.16 -16.94 11.16
N VAL A 600 15.57 -15.89 10.59
CA VAL A 600 16.13 -14.52 10.68
C VAL A 600 15.86 -13.87 12.05
N VAL A 601 14.66 -14.03 12.60
CA VAL A 601 14.18 -13.31 13.81
C VAL A 601 13.69 -14.23 14.92
N GLY A 602 13.82 -15.54 14.72
CA GLY A 602 13.32 -16.58 15.61
C GLY A 602 12.98 -17.85 14.85
N SER A 603 12.28 -18.78 15.51
CA SER A 603 11.97 -20.10 14.96
C SER A 603 10.47 -20.34 14.87
N THR A 604 10.06 -21.20 13.95
CA THR A 604 8.65 -21.57 13.79
C THR A 604 8.24 -22.59 14.86
N LYS A 605 7.13 -22.33 15.54
CA LYS A 605 6.47 -23.23 16.49
C LYS A 605 5.02 -23.45 16.10
N THR A 606 4.46 -24.60 16.46
CA THR A 606 3.05 -24.88 16.26
C THR A 606 2.24 -24.25 17.40
N ASN A 607 1.20 -23.47 17.08
CA ASN A 607 0.28 -22.92 18.08
C ASN A 607 -0.73 -23.97 18.59
N GLU A 608 -1.57 -23.58 19.55
CA GLU A 608 -2.59 -24.47 20.15
C GLU A 608 -3.60 -25.04 19.13
N ILE A 609 -3.77 -24.37 17.98
CA ILE A 609 -4.71 -24.75 16.92
C ILE A 609 -3.99 -25.51 15.78
N GLY A 610 -2.69 -25.79 15.93
CA GLY A 610 -1.93 -26.55 14.95
C GLY A 610 -1.28 -25.72 13.82
N GLU A 611 -1.38 -24.39 13.85
CA GLU A 611 -0.78 -23.53 12.82
C GLU A 611 0.71 -23.26 13.10
N PRO A 612 1.57 -23.22 12.07
CA PRO A 612 2.97 -22.78 12.21
C PRO A 612 3.03 -21.25 12.41
N ILE A 613 3.52 -20.83 13.58
CA ILE A 613 3.72 -19.44 13.97
C ILE A 613 5.20 -19.18 14.24
N LEU A 614 5.72 -18.09 13.69
CA LEU A 614 7.03 -17.56 13.96
C LEU A 614 7.06 -17.03 15.40
N GLN A 615 7.83 -17.70 16.25
CA GLN A 615 8.13 -17.24 17.60
C GLN A 615 9.39 -16.38 17.56
N TYR A 616 9.27 -15.09 17.86
CA TYR A 616 10.43 -14.22 18.03
C TYR A 616 11.27 -14.70 19.21
N GLY A 617 12.57 -14.73 19.01
CA GLY A 617 13.47 -15.35 19.96
C GLY A 617 14.92 -15.13 19.60
N ARG A 618 15.78 -15.63 20.49
CA ARG A 618 17.22 -15.69 20.24
C ARG A 618 17.62 -16.89 19.38
N ARG A 619 16.79 -17.91 19.25
CA ARG A 619 17.08 -19.05 18.35
C ARG A 619 16.91 -18.63 16.87
N CYS A 620 17.96 -18.02 16.32
CA CYS A 620 18.02 -17.43 14.99
C CYS A 620 19.47 -17.49 14.47
N ALA A 621 19.65 -17.39 13.17
CA ALA A 621 20.96 -17.41 12.55
C ALA A 621 21.78 -16.16 12.88
N ARG A 622 23.11 -16.28 12.86
CA ARG A 622 24.03 -15.18 13.16
C ARG A 622 25.17 -15.11 12.18
N CYS A 623 25.63 -13.89 11.91
CA CYS A 623 26.84 -13.70 11.12
C CYS A 623 27.70 -12.56 11.67
N LYS A 624 28.98 -12.86 11.88
CA LYS A 624 30.02 -11.93 12.35
C LYS A 624 31.15 -11.88 11.34
N LEU A 625 31.42 -10.69 10.82
CA LEU A 625 32.50 -10.42 9.87
C LEU A 625 33.41 -9.33 10.44
N GLU A 626 34.67 -9.69 10.70
CA GLU A 626 35.66 -8.80 11.30
C GLU A 626 36.93 -8.80 10.46
N ASN A 627 37.30 -7.64 9.90
CA ASN A 627 38.47 -7.47 9.03
C ASN A 627 38.52 -8.48 7.86
N VAL A 628 37.35 -8.74 7.27
CA VAL A 628 37.21 -9.67 6.12
C VAL A 628 37.35 -8.89 4.82
N ARG A 629 38.10 -9.44 3.87
CA ARG A 629 38.13 -8.93 2.49
C ARG A 629 37.54 -9.96 1.54
N VAL A 630 36.46 -9.60 0.85
CA VAL A 630 35.78 -10.44 -0.14
C VAL A 630 36.11 -9.93 -1.53
N VAL A 631 36.69 -10.78 -2.38
CA VAL A 631 37.03 -10.45 -3.77
C VAL A 631 36.54 -11.54 -4.71
N ASN A 632 35.57 -11.24 -5.56
CA ASN A 632 35.08 -12.18 -6.58
C ASN A 632 34.53 -11.45 -7.81
N GLY A 633 34.10 -12.20 -8.82
CA GLY A 633 33.65 -11.63 -10.10
C GLY A 633 32.34 -10.82 -10.04
N GLY A 634 31.58 -10.90 -8.95
CA GLY A 634 30.35 -10.12 -8.75
C GLY A 634 29.27 -10.38 -9.80
N ILE A 635 28.38 -9.40 -9.95
CA ILE A 635 27.34 -9.35 -10.99
C ILE A 635 27.97 -9.08 -12.36
N ASP A 636 27.47 -9.77 -13.39
CA ASP A 636 27.75 -9.38 -14.77
C ASP A 636 26.88 -8.19 -15.17
N TRP A 637 27.36 -6.97 -14.92
CA TRP A 637 26.63 -5.73 -15.19
C TRP A 637 26.37 -5.45 -16.68
N ASN A 638 27.04 -6.19 -17.59
CA ASN A 638 26.87 -6.02 -19.03
C ASN A 638 25.82 -6.96 -19.62
N SER A 639 25.26 -7.87 -18.82
CA SER A 639 24.23 -8.80 -19.27
C SER A 639 22.90 -8.07 -19.53
N GLU A 640 22.38 -8.16 -20.75
CA GLU A 640 21.10 -7.57 -21.16
C GLU A 640 19.90 -8.25 -20.48
N ASP A 641 20.08 -9.46 -19.96
CA ASP A 641 19.03 -10.24 -19.28
C ASP A 641 18.80 -9.80 -17.83
N ASN A 642 19.67 -8.94 -17.27
CA ASN A 642 19.55 -8.52 -15.88
C ASN A 642 18.32 -7.66 -15.63
N LEU A 643 17.50 -8.06 -14.66
CA LEU A 643 16.41 -7.26 -14.10
C LEU A 643 16.71 -6.92 -12.64
N TYR A 644 17.46 -5.84 -12.45
CA TYR A 644 17.96 -5.42 -11.13
C TYR A 644 16.86 -5.22 -10.09
N TRP A 645 15.73 -4.61 -10.45
CA TRP A 645 14.62 -4.36 -9.51
C TRP A 645 13.87 -5.63 -9.13
N LYS A 646 13.96 -6.71 -9.91
CA LYS A 646 13.49 -8.05 -9.52
C LYS A 646 14.53 -8.85 -8.75
N HIS A 647 15.79 -8.43 -8.79
CA HIS A 647 16.97 -9.19 -8.38
C HIS A 647 17.20 -10.47 -9.20
N GLU A 648 16.77 -10.47 -10.46
CA GLU A 648 17.08 -11.51 -11.44
C GLU A 648 18.37 -11.09 -12.17
N VAL A 649 19.53 -11.48 -11.63
CA VAL A 649 20.85 -11.05 -12.14
C VAL A 649 21.81 -12.23 -12.36
N GLN A 650 22.63 -12.12 -13.40
CA GLN A 650 23.74 -13.03 -13.70
C GLN A 650 25.00 -12.61 -12.94
N ARG A 651 25.86 -13.59 -12.59
CA ARG A 651 27.06 -13.35 -11.78
C ARG A 651 28.26 -14.11 -12.34
N PHE A 652 29.42 -13.45 -12.41
CA PHE A 652 30.71 -14.10 -12.63
C PHE A 652 31.26 -14.74 -11.36
N GLY A 653 30.88 -14.18 -10.20
CA GLY A 653 31.29 -14.76 -8.93
C GLY A 653 30.53 -14.29 -7.71
N THR A 654 30.58 -15.08 -6.63
CA THR A 654 29.83 -14.83 -5.40
C THR A 654 30.44 -15.54 -4.21
N LEU A 655 30.48 -14.85 -3.07
CA LEU A 655 30.57 -15.47 -1.76
C LEU A 655 29.15 -15.58 -1.19
N LYS A 656 28.66 -16.80 -1.04
CA LYS A 656 27.33 -17.10 -0.49
C LYS A 656 27.46 -17.82 0.85
N VAL A 657 26.78 -17.33 1.88
CA VAL A 657 26.65 -17.97 3.20
C VAL A 657 25.19 -18.38 3.38
N ILE A 658 24.94 -19.64 3.70
CA ILE A 658 23.61 -20.20 3.95
C ILE A 658 23.61 -20.70 5.40
N LEU A 659 22.73 -20.14 6.21
CA LEU A 659 22.60 -20.43 7.64
C LEU A 659 21.27 -21.14 7.90
N HIS A 660 21.34 -22.43 8.24
CA HIS A 660 20.17 -23.23 8.61
C HIS A 660 19.83 -23.07 10.09
N GLY A 661 18.54 -23.00 10.43
CA GLY A 661 18.11 -22.90 11.82
C GLY A 661 18.87 -21.84 12.65
N ASN A 662 19.51 -22.27 13.74
CA ASN A 662 20.31 -21.45 14.65
C ASN A 662 21.81 -21.41 14.28
N ALA A 663 22.17 -21.63 13.02
CA ALA A 663 23.56 -21.65 12.58
C ALA A 663 24.27 -20.30 12.73
N GLU A 664 25.60 -20.37 12.91
CA GLU A 664 26.46 -19.20 13.08
C GLU A 664 27.63 -19.22 12.10
N PHE A 665 27.90 -18.08 11.48
CA PHE A 665 29.07 -17.89 10.63
C PHE A 665 29.95 -16.77 11.19
N GLU A 666 31.23 -17.08 11.42
CA GLU A 666 32.23 -16.10 11.84
C GLU A 666 33.41 -16.11 10.89
N ALA A 667 33.77 -14.95 10.34
CA ALA A 667 35.00 -14.78 9.58
C ALA A 667 35.82 -13.63 10.18
N THR A 668 37.09 -13.90 10.46
CA THR A 668 38.00 -12.95 11.13
C THR A 668 39.36 -12.94 10.46
N ASP A 669 39.88 -11.74 10.18
CA ASP A 669 41.23 -11.50 9.65
C ASP A 669 41.58 -12.38 8.44
N VAL A 670 40.70 -12.36 7.42
CA VAL A 670 40.78 -13.29 6.29
C VAL A 670 40.43 -12.63 4.96
N VAL A 671 41.11 -13.06 3.90
CA VAL A 671 40.79 -12.70 2.51
C VAL A 671 40.13 -13.90 1.84
N ILE A 672 38.88 -13.73 1.41
CA ILE A 672 38.11 -14.76 0.70
C ILE A 672 38.05 -14.36 -0.78
N GLN A 673 38.82 -15.07 -1.61
CA GLN A 673 38.92 -14.82 -3.04
C GLN A 673 38.21 -15.90 -3.87
N GLY A 674 37.50 -15.47 -4.91
CA GLY A 674 36.78 -16.36 -5.82
C GLY A 674 35.40 -16.78 -5.33
N ASN A 675 34.89 -17.87 -5.89
CA ASN A 675 33.52 -18.33 -5.66
C ASN A 675 33.47 -19.32 -4.50
N HIS A 676 32.64 -18.99 -3.50
CA HIS A 676 32.50 -19.81 -2.30
C HIS A 676 31.04 -19.92 -1.90
N VAL A 677 30.64 -21.11 -1.47
CA VAL A 677 29.36 -21.35 -0.81
C VAL A 677 29.64 -22.00 0.53
N PHE A 678 29.35 -21.29 1.62
CA PHE A 678 29.40 -21.82 2.97
C PHE A 678 28.00 -22.20 3.42
N ASP A 679 27.75 -23.49 3.50
CA ASP A 679 26.50 -24.07 3.98
C ASP A 679 26.70 -24.52 5.43
N VAL A 680 26.05 -23.83 6.37
CA VAL A 680 26.23 -24.05 7.81
C VAL A 680 24.97 -24.73 8.37
N PRO A 681 25.08 -25.99 8.85
CA PRO A 681 23.95 -26.72 9.39
C PRO A 681 23.36 -26.11 10.67
N ASP A 682 22.08 -26.42 10.95
CA ASP A 682 21.43 -26.02 12.21
C ASP A 682 22.25 -26.47 13.43
N GLY A 683 22.32 -25.59 14.43
CA GLY A 683 23.07 -25.82 15.66
C GLY A 683 24.59 -25.87 15.50
N HIS A 684 25.15 -25.42 14.36
CA HIS A 684 26.59 -25.39 14.15
C HIS A 684 27.12 -23.98 13.94
N LYS A 685 28.37 -23.78 14.33
CA LYS A 685 29.16 -22.58 14.11
C LYS A 685 30.32 -22.88 13.18
N LEU A 686 30.37 -22.20 12.04
CA LEU A 686 31.51 -22.21 11.13
C LEU A 686 32.38 -20.98 11.37
N LYS A 687 33.63 -21.20 11.80
CA LYS A 687 34.65 -20.16 11.92
C LYS A 687 35.65 -20.24 10.78
N ILE A 688 35.90 -19.11 10.12
CA ILE A 688 36.86 -18.95 9.03
C ILE A 688 37.95 -17.96 9.44
N THR A 689 39.20 -18.39 9.33
CA THR A 689 40.40 -17.57 9.58
C THR A 689 41.43 -17.78 8.46
N SER A 690 42.46 -16.94 8.41
CA SER A 690 43.60 -17.18 7.53
C SER A 690 44.45 -18.35 8.04
N GLY A 691 44.65 -19.37 7.22
CA GLY A 691 45.54 -20.51 7.47
C GLY A 691 46.86 -20.41 6.68
N ILE A 692 47.75 -21.39 6.86
CA ILE A 692 49.11 -21.41 6.26
C ILE A 692 49.07 -21.51 4.72
N SER A 693 48.03 -22.15 4.15
CA SER A 693 47.91 -22.41 2.71
C SER A 693 46.54 -22.03 2.12
N GLY A 694 45.77 -21.17 2.79
CA GLY A 694 44.40 -20.81 2.38
C GLY A 694 43.48 -20.52 3.56
N LEU A 695 42.18 -20.77 3.38
CA LEU A 695 41.18 -20.59 4.44
C LEU A 695 41.28 -21.73 5.46
N GLU A 696 41.43 -21.41 6.74
CA GLU A 696 41.25 -22.37 7.82
C GLU A 696 39.78 -22.34 8.25
N MET A 697 39.11 -23.49 8.16
CA MET A 697 37.68 -23.63 8.45
C MET A 697 37.47 -24.57 9.64
N LYS A 698 36.74 -24.12 10.65
CA LYS A 698 36.39 -24.91 11.84
C LYS A 698 34.88 -24.92 12.00
N LEU A 699 34.24 -26.03 11.67
CA LEU A 699 32.84 -26.28 11.98
C LEU A 699 32.75 -26.97 13.34
N LYS A 700 32.01 -26.38 14.28
CA LYS A 700 31.77 -26.94 15.61
C LYS A 700 30.28 -26.93 15.93
N PRO A 701 29.75 -27.95 16.63
CA PRO A 701 28.42 -27.85 17.20
C PRO A 701 28.40 -26.72 18.24
N ILE A 702 27.28 -26.02 18.31
CA ILE A 702 26.97 -25.08 19.40
C ILE A 702 26.62 -25.92 20.62
N GLU A 703 27.15 -25.56 21.78
CA GLU A 703 26.90 -26.27 23.03
C GLU A 703 25.41 -26.23 23.39
N ASP A 704 24.88 -27.33 23.96
CA ASP A 704 23.45 -27.47 24.27
C ASP A 704 22.92 -26.32 25.13
N GLU A 705 23.74 -25.80 26.05
CA GLU A 705 23.41 -24.66 26.93
C GLU A 705 23.24 -23.34 26.17
N LEU A 706 23.88 -23.22 25.01
CA LEU A 706 23.86 -22.03 24.15
C LEU A 706 22.89 -22.16 22.97
N MET A 707 22.22 -23.30 22.79
CA MET A 707 21.33 -23.54 21.64
C MET A 707 20.15 -22.55 21.56
N ASP A 708 19.70 -22.01 22.68
CA ASP A 708 18.62 -21.01 22.70
C ASP A 708 19.13 -19.57 22.54
N SER A 709 20.36 -19.26 22.96
CA SER A 709 20.93 -17.91 22.94
C SER A 709 21.89 -17.61 21.79
N GLY A 710 22.49 -18.67 21.23
CA GLY A 710 23.70 -18.65 20.42
C GLY A 710 24.97 -18.36 21.22
N THR A 711 26.11 -18.36 20.53
CA THR A 711 27.41 -17.99 21.12
C THR A 711 27.58 -16.49 21.32
N TRP A 712 26.75 -15.68 20.66
CA TRP A 712 26.65 -14.25 20.91
C TRP A 712 25.29 -13.67 20.48
N PHE A 713 24.91 -12.49 20.96
CA PHE A 713 23.74 -11.75 20.45
C PHE A 713 23.81 -10.26 20.81
N TRP A 714 23.03 -9.44 20.10
CA TRP A 714 22.82 -8.05 20.47
C TRP A 714 21.79 -7.91 21.58
N LYS A 715 22.17 -7.34 22.72
CA LYS A 715 21.27 -6.87 23.77
C LYS A 715 20.85 -5.44 23.48
N TYR A 716 19.54 -5.20 23.47
CA TYR A 716 18.96 -3.90 23.16
C TYR A 716 18.61 -3.21 24.47
N LYS A 717 18.95 -1.93 24.60
CA LYS A 717 18.61 -1.09 25.75
C LYS A 717 18.11 0.27 25.28
N LEU A 718 17.32 0.92 26.12
CA LEU A 718 16.96 2.33 25.91
C LEU A 718 17.94 3.21 26.68
N ASN A 719 18.49 4.21 26.00
CA ASN A 719 19.21 5.32 26.61
C ASN A 719 18.48 6.62 26.27
N GLY A 720 17.67 7.11 27.22
CA GLY A 720 16.72 8.18 26.93
C GLY A 720 15.71 7.74 25.87
N THR A 721 15.73 8.41 24.72
CA THR A 721 14.86 8.14 23.57
C THR A 721 15.49 7.23 22.53
N HIS A 722 16.79 6.93 22.66
CA HIS A 722 17.56 6.18 21.68
C HIS A 722 17.69 4.71 22.05
N VAL A 723 17.82 3.86 21.02
CA VAL A 723 18.09 2.43 21.18
C VAL A 723 19.60 2.16 21.08
N GLU A 724 20.18 1.57 22.12
CA GLU A 724 21.58 1.16 22.18
C GLU A 724 21.73 -0.36 22.11
N LEU A 725 22.76 -0.81 21.40
CA LEU A 725 23.13 -2.21 21.26
C LEU A 725 24.41 -2.52 22.04
N GLU A 726 24.36 -3.57 22.85
CA GLU A 726 25.52 -4.15 23.55
C GLU A 726 25.72 -5.58 23.04
N SER A 727 26.93 -5.91 22.57
CA SER A 727 27.28 -7.29 22.22
C SER A 727 27.44 -8.10 23.50
N VAL A 728 26.79 -9.26 23.55
CA VAL A 728 26.99 -10.26 24.60
C VAL A 728 27.55 -11.50 23.93
N ASP A 729 28.78 -11.85 24.28
CA ASP A 729 29.50 -13.04 23.80
C ASP A 729 29.68 -14.03 24.97
N PHE A 730 29.56 -15.34 24.69
CA PHE A 730 29.68 -16.43 25.66
C PHE A 730 30.97 -17.24 25.50
#